data_AF-A0A433DFZ4-F1
#
_entry.id   AF-A0A433DFZ4-F1
#
_cell.length_a   1.000
_cell.length_b   1.000
_cell.length_c   1.000
_cell.angle_alpha   90.00
_cell.angle_beta   90.00
_cell.angle_gamma   90.00
#
_symmetry.space_group_name_H-M   'P 1'
#
loop_
_entity.id
_entity.type
_entity.pdbx_description
1 polymer ?
#
loop_
_entity_poly.entity_id
_entity_poly.type
_entity_poly.pdbx_seq_one_letter_code
_entity_poly.pdbx_strand_id
1 'polypeptide(L)'
;MPPPHPLRPHAVPTVAYFRACQSSLNRRIIDVAAVLLLFVYGLVLLFQARLGIFGNIYNIVSFKTIFYTITIYVPLALLVIARKALMTVERSVQPSLLMSIFAHLADARTWTLLGLYMLSGLVIGVSYFSMHGEKYVKSVFLYPEGKHGAAQLSEQIIFIVLHNLGLGAAYGIYHLVQERYYLRFPVIQVRLLEGIYIHNQRLLLLTTGIVGYQQTQSWAIKGRLPTVAANSARFAGYAFAAAYVVFFFFGRMIYRYQAGFLGYFITILRSPVIRFRWFDFHLFFRTFLNGMFAATCWELVDQIFDVFFTEPTYVSDEVADSNGCLASGLKLADKPYFRALAFLELWNISKYNKQRRTILFCDILSAPTAWQQVSCECMKVVNELTVELENEFKKPEEGSSNGTLPVPDSRPTQHTTGGNKLSAVSTNIFLTKNKTSLLDKLKDPAPPPRIDAAAGSSASEAVPNIFRKSERAPSLQPDNFLFESPPRQQPTSLLTEEAKRQGVEYTKKQLHDAVVLLKGHLEGRAWGRILLANTIERRTRHLFRNLQVQIWAIEALSCLTAASYREDEYGSVQRDIPKVIECLLACLMAIEAYLQRPPLGPGAGGIKTNPHQMLMREPHAVVQVLHGAIYEIVTTFYEYLGEYRFPPKYASKLQSFVELKE
;
A
#
# COMPACT_ATOMS: atom_id res chain seq x y z
N MET A 1 9.78 -37.00 -53.44
CA MET A 1 9.48 -35.77 -52.67
C MET A 1 9.40 -36.15 -51.19
N PRO A 2 9.91 -35.34 -50.26
CA PRO A 2 9.54 -35.47 -48.85
C PRO A 2 8.05 -35.16 -48.68
N PRO A 3 7.37 -35.72 -47.65
CA PRO A 3 6.00 -35.32 -47.33
C PRO A 3 5.95 -33.83 -46.93
N PRO A 4 4.86 -33.11 -47.20
CA PRO A 4 4.72 -31.73 -46.76
C PRO A 4 4.77 -31.66 -45.23
N HIS A 5 5.58 -30.75 -44.69
CA HIS A 5 5.52 -30.42 -43.27
C HIS A 5 4.09 -30.00 -42.90
N PRO A 6 3.55 -30.41 -41.74
CA PRO A 6 2.30 -29.86 -41.26
C PRO A 6 2.48 -28.34 -41.13
N LEU A 7 1.65 -27.58 -41.86
CA LEU A 7 1.64 -26.13 -41.77
C LEU A 7 1.42 -25.76 -40.31
N ARG A 8 2.33 -24.95 -39.74
CA ARG A 8 2.04 -24.32 -38.43
C ARG A 8 0.69 -23.61 -38.58
N PRO A 9 -0.31 -23.90 -37.72
CA PRO A 9 -1.54 -23.10 -37.74
C PRO A 9 -1.14 -21.64 -37.57
N HIS A 10 -1.73 -20.76 -38.36
CA HIS A 10 -1.38 -19.34 -38.36
C HIS A 10 -1.43 -18.81 -36.92
N ALA A 11 -0.27 -18.38 -36.41
CA ALA A 11 -0.13 -18.01 -35.01
C ALA A 11 -1.10 -16.86 -34.70
N VAL A 12 -2.16 -17.18 -33.95
CA VAL A 12 -3.19 -16.21 -33.56
C VAL A 12 -2.50 -15.07 -32.82
N PRO A 13 -2.69 -13.80 -33.21
CA PRO A 13 -1.95 -12.70 -32.62
C PRO A 13 -2.32 -12.56 -31.14
N THR A 14 -1.36 -12.89 -30.27
CA THR A 14 -1.56 -12.97 -28.83
C THR A 14 -2.04 -11.63 -28.26
N VAL A 15 -3.30 -11.56 -27.83
CA VAL A 15 -3.87 -10.32 -27.27
C VAL A 15 -3.31 -10.12 -25.86
N ALA A 16 -2.44 -9.14 -25.69
CA ALA A 16 -1.84 -8.84 -24.40
C ALA A 16 -2.92 -8.55 -23.33
N TYR A 17 -2.87 -9.28 -22.21
CA TYR A 17 -3.86 -9.29 -21.12
C TYR A 17 -4.35 -7.90 -20.70
N PHE A 18 -3.42 -6.95 -20.55
CA PHE A 18 -3.71 -5.55 -20.23
C PHE A 18 -4.71 -4.88 -21.19
N ARG A 19 -4.66 -5.17 -22.49
CA ARG A 19 -5.58 -4.58 -23.48
C ARG A 19 -6.99 -5.13 -23.32
N ALA A 20 -7.11 -6.44 -23.10
CA ALA A 20 -8.40 -7.09 -22.93
C ALA A 20 -9.04 -6.68 -21.58
N CYS A 21 -8.27 -6.61 -20.49
CA CYS A 21 -8.74 -6.08 -19.20
C CYS A 21 -9.16 -4.60 -19.25
N GLN A 22 -8.71 -3.81 -20.23
CA GLN A 22 -9.02 -2.38 -20.30
C GLN A 22 -10.50 -2.11 -20.62
N SER A 23 -11.19 -3.01 -21.34
CA SER A 23 -12.64 -2.93 -21.56
C SER A 23 -13.40 -3.22 -20.27
N SER A 24 -13.03 -4.30 -19.56
CA SER A 24 -13.61 -4.71 -18.27
C SER A 24 -13.41 -3.62 -17.21
N LEU A 25 -12.24 -2.98 -17.17
CA LEU A 25 -11.93 -1.87 -16.27
C LEU A 25 -12.79 -0.63 -16.56
N ASN A 26 -13.00 -0.30 -17.84
CA ASN A 26 -13.87 0.82 -18.22
C ASN A 26 -15.34 0.54 -17.84
N ARG A 27 -15.81 -0.70 -18.03
CA ARG A 27 -17.15 -1.15 -17.60
C ARG A 27 -17.34 -1.02 -16.08
N ARG A 28 -16.41 -1.55 -15.29
CA ARG A 28 -16.42 -1.44 -13.81
C ARG A 28 -16.53 0.00 -13.30
N ILE A 29 -15.93 0.97 -13.99
CA ILE A 29 -16.02 2.39 -13.60
C ILE A 29 -17.43 2.95 -13.87
N ILE A 30 -18.07 2.53 -14.96
CA ILE A 30 -19.46 2.89 -15.27
C ILE A 30 -20.41 2.24 -14.25
N ASP A 31 -20.17 0.98 -13.90
CA ASP A 31 -20.96 0.27 -12.88
C ASP A 31 -20.83 0.92 -11.49
N VAL A 32 -19.60 1.25 -11.06
CA VAL A 32 -19.33 2.02 -9.83
C VAL A 32 -20.03 3.37 -9.85
N ALA A 33 -19.98 4.09 -10.97
CA ALA A 33 -20.63 5.40 -11.12
C ALA A 33 -22.17 5.29 -11.00
N ALA A 34 -22.78 4.32 -11.67
CA ALA A 34 -24.22 4.08 -11.63
C ALA A 34 -24.70 3.65 -10.23
N VAL A 35 -23.97 2.73 -9.59
CA VAL A 35 -24.28 2.27 -8.23
C VAL A 35 -24.08 3.38 -7.19
N LEU A 36 -23.03 4.18 -7.32
CA LEU A 36 -22.81 5.36 -6.47
C LEU A 36 -23.96 6.38 -6.62
N LEU A 37 -24.41 6.67 -7.83
CA LEU A 37 -25.54 7.57 -8.07
C LEU A 37 -26.82 7.07 -7.38
N LEU A 38 -27.11 5.77 -7.47
CA LEU A 38 -28.25 5.13 -6.80
C LEU A 38 -28.14 5.21 -5.27
N PHE A 39 -26.96 4.96 -4.70
CA PHE A 39 -26.74 5.09 -3.25
C PHE A 39 -26.84 6.53 -2.75
N VAL A 40 -26.28 7.50 -3.49
CA VAL A 40 -26.40 8.94 -3.16
C VAL A 40 -27.86 9.38 -3.20
N TYR A 41 -28.62 8.99 -4.22
CA TYR A 41 -30.05 9.26 -4.33
C TYR A 41 -30.84 8.65 -3.15
N GLY A 42 -30.57 7.38 -2.81
CA GLY A 42 -31.18 6.70 -1.67
C GLY A 42 -30.87 7.36 -0.33
N LEU A 43 -29.64 7.81 -0.11
CA LEU A 43 -29.25 8.57 1.09
C LEU A 43 -29.88 9.97 1.12
N VAL A 44 -29.94 10.68 -0.01
CA VAL A 44 -30.61 11.98 -0.11
C VAL A 44 -32.09 11.85 0.25
N LEU A 45 -32.77 10.80 -0.21
CA LEU A 45 -34.15 10.50 0.21
C LEU A 45 -34.26 10.18 1.70
N LEU A 46 -33.37 9.33 2.23
CA LEU A 46 -33.37 8.94 3.65
C LEU A 46 -33.19 10.15 4.57
N PHE A 47 -32.27 11.07 4.26
CA PHE A 47 -32.05 12.27 5.07
C PHE A 47 -33.04 13.41 4.78
N GLN A 48 -33.72 13.43 3.62
CA GLN A 48 -34.87 14.33 3.40
C GLN A 48 -36.14 13.86 4.12
N ALA A 49 -36.27 12.55 4.38
CA ALA A 49 -37.48 11.97 4.96
C ALA A 49 -37.84 12.64 6.28
N ARG A 50 -39.02 13.29 6.30
CA ARG A 50 -39.67 13.65 7.56
C ARG A 50 -40.33 12.39 8.12
N LEU A 51 -40.53 12.36 9.44
CA LEU A 51 -41.08 11.21 10.19
C LEU A 51 -42.56 10.86 9.86
N GLY A 52 -43.14 11.42 8.78
CA GLY A 52 -44.48 11.12 8.29
C GLY A 52 -44.45 10.35 6.97
N ILE A 53 -44.94 9.10 7.00
CA ILE A 53 -44.83 8.10 5.92
C ILE A 53 -45.31 8.65 4.56
N PHE A 54 -46.49 9.26 4.52
CA PHE A 54 -47.14 9.72 3.28
C PHE A 54 -46.47 10.93 2.62
N GLY A 55 -45.74 11.76 3.38
CA GLY A 55 -45.08 12.95 2.84
C GLY A 55 -43.87 12.64 1.95
N ASN A 56 -43.39 11.39 1.94
CA ASN A 56 -42.13 11.03 1.31
C ASN A 56 -42.26 10.61 -0.16
N ILE A 57 -43.44 10.17 -0.62
CA ILE A 57 -43.65 9.73 -2.01
C ILE A 57 -43.42 10.88 -2.99
N TYR A 58 -43.92 12.08 -2.69
CA TYR A 58 -43.69 13.29 -3.50
C TYR A 58 -42.21 13.68 -3.60
N ASN A 59 -41.40 13.38 -2.58
CA ASN A 59 -39.98 13.71 -2.57
C ASN A 59 -39.15 12.77 -3.46
N ILE A 60 -39.66 11.59 -3.84
CA ILE A 60 -38.99 10.65 -4.75
C ILE A 60 -38.68 11.32 -6.09
N VAL A 61 -39.70 11.90 -6.73
CA VAL A 61 -39.58 12.50 -8.09
C VAL A 61 -39.42 14.03 -8.05
N SER A 62 -39.13 14.61 -6.87
CA SER A 62 -38.99 16.07 -6.76
C SER A 62 -37.71 16.57 -7.40
N PHE A 63 -37.82 17.63 -8.22
CA PHE A 63 -36.67 18.31 -8.85
C PHE A 63 -35.59 18.72 -7.84
N LYS A 64 -35.98 19.07 -6.60
CA LYS A 64 -35.05 19.39 -5.51
C LYS A 64 -34.18 18.19 -5.12
N THR A 65 -34.77 17.00 -5.02
CA THR A 65 -34.08 15.74 -4.73
C THR A 65 -33.06 15.42 -5.81
N ILE A 66 -33.46 15.56 -7.08
CA ILE A 66 -32.58 15.34 -8.23
C ILE A 66 -31.41 16.33 -8.22
N PHE A 67 -31.70 17.62 -8.00
CA PHE A 67 -30.68 18.67 -7.90
C PHE A 67 -29.64 18.37 -6.81
N TYR A 68 -30.06 18.12 -5.57
CA TYR A 68 -29.13 17.81 -4.47
C TYR A 68 -28.39 16.49 -4.69
N THR A 69 -29.03 15.48 -5.29
CA THR A 69 -28.38 14.22 -5.69
C THR A 69 -27.22 14.49 -6.65
N ILE A 70 -27.44 15.28 -7.70
CA ILE A 70 -26.39 15.65 -8.67
C ILE A 70 -25.29 16.48 -7.99
N THR A 71 -25.65 17.48 -7.18
CA THR A 71 -24.70 18.34 -6.46
C THR A 71 -23.78 17.55 -5.52
N ILE A 72 -24.29 16.51 -4.85
CA ILE A 72 -23.51 15.64 -3.97
C ILE A 72 -22.75 14.57 -4.76
N TYR A 73 -23.32 14.05 -5.85
CA TYR A 73 -22.71 13.03 -6.69
C TYR A 73 -21.43 13.52 -7.40
N VAL A 74 -21.41 14.75 -7.94
CA VAL A 74 -20.24 15.30 -8.67
C VAL A 74 -18.92 15.22 -7.87
N PRO A 75 -18.81 15.75 -6.64
CA PRO A 75 -17.56 15.64 -5.88
C PRO A 75 -17.22 14.21 -5.45
N LEU A 76 -18.21 13.33 -5.26
CA LEU A 76 -17.98 11.91 -4.95
C LEU A 76 -17.47 11.14 -6.18
N ALA A 77 -17.97 11.45 -7.38
CA ALA A 77 -17.46 10.92 -8.64
C ALA A 77 -16.02 11.40 -8.93
N LEU A 78 -15.69 12.65 -8.59
CA LEU A 78 -14.31 13.14 -8.63
C LEU A 78 -13.41 12.38 -7.65
N LEU A 79 -13.88 12.03 -6.45
CA LEU A 79 -13.14 11.17 -5.51
C LEU A 79 -12.90 9.75 -6.06
N VAL A 80 -13.87 9.16 -6.76
CA VAL A 80 -13.68 7.88 -7.48
C VAL A 80 -12.60 7.99 -8.56
N ILE A 81 -12.60 9.07 -9.35
CA ILE A 81 -11.59 9.31 -10.39
C ILE A 81 -10.21 9.53 -9.78
N ALA A 82 -10.12 10.30 -8.68
CA ALA A 82 -8.88 10.49 -7.93
C ALA A 82 -8.37 9.17 -7.34
N ARG A 83 -9.25 8.35 -6.73
CA ARG A 83 -8.87 7.04 -6.17
C ARG A 83 -8.38 6.08 -7.26
N LYS A 84 -9.01 6.06 -8.45
CA LYS A 84 -8.49 5.32 -9.62
C LYS A 84 -7.09 5.78 -10.03
N ALA A 85 -6.79 7.08 -9.99
CA ALA A 85 -5.47 7.62 -10.33
C ALA A 85 -4.38 7.35 -9.27
N LEU A 86 -4.79 7.01 -8.04
CA LEU A 86 -3.91 6.74 -6.90
C LEU A 86 -3.89 5.26 -6.47
N MET A 87 -4.67 4.40 -7.13
CA MET A 87 -4.79 2.99 -6.74
C MET A 87 -3.46 2.24 -6.90
N THR A 88 -3.09 1.50 -5.87
CA THR A 88 -1.90 0.64 -5.85
C THR A 88 -2.26 -0.74 -5.31
N VAL A 89 -1.51 -1.75 -5.75
CA VAL A 89 -1.72 -3.16 -5.34
C VAL A 89 -0.52 -3.74 -4.60
N GLU A 90 0.67 -3.15 -4.75
CA GLU A 90 1.79 -3.41 -3.85
C GLU A 90 1.76 -2.43 -2.68
N ARG A 91 2.08 -2.90 -1.46
CA ARG A 91 2.07 -2.06 -0.26
C ARG A 91 3.39 -1.28 -0.09
N SER A 92 3.34 0.04 -0.20
CA SER A 92 4.50 0.95 -0.08
C SER A 92 4.94 1.21 1.37
N VAL A 93 5.35 0.17 2.10
CA VAL A 93 5.70 0.25 3.52
C VAL A 93 7.04 0.97 3.75
N GLN A 94 6.98 2.24 4.13
CA GLN A 94 8.16 2.98 4.61
C GLN A 94 8.65 2.44 5.97
N PRO A 95 9.97 2.39 6.23
CA PRO A 95 10.51 1.89 7.49
C PRO A 95 10.15 2.82 8.67
N SER A 96 10.41 4.12 8.50
CA SER A 96 10.11 5.18 9.47
C SER A 96 8.59 5.43 9.66
N LEU A 97 8.09 5.71 10.87
CA LEU A 97 6.70 6.21 11.03
C LEU A 97 6.66 7.67 10.60
N LEU A 98 7.63 8.44 11.10
CA LEU A 98 7.99 9.76 10.63
C LEU A 98 8.26 9.80 9.12
N MET A 99 8.98 8.81 8.56
CA MET A 99 9.28 8.76 7.11
C MET A 99 8.02 8.56 6.26
N SER A 100 7.05 7.75 6.70
CA SER A 100 5.74 7.64 6.04
C SER A 100 5.02 9.00 6.04
N ILE A 101 4.95 9.68 7.19
CA ILE A 101 4.29 11.00 7.30
C ILE A 101 4.95 12.01 6.35
N PHE A 102 6.29 12.12 6.34
CA PHE A 102 6.99 13.03 5.43
C PHE A 102 6.86 12.65 3.96
N ALA A 103 6.83 11.36 3.62
CA ALA A 103 6.58 10.91 2.25
C ALA A 103 5.18 11.31 1.76
N HIS A 104 4.14 11.18 2.61
CA HIS A 104 2.80 11.64 2.29
C HIS A 104 2.71 13.16 2.20
N LEU A 105 3.35 13.91 3.09
CA LEU A 105 3.38 15.39 3.03
C LEU A 105 4.15 15.93 1.81
N ALA A 106 5.14 15.19 1.29
CA ALA A 106 5.92 15.58 0.13
C ALA A 106 5.25 15.26 -1.22
N ASP A 107 4.32 14.29 -1.29
CA ASP A 107 3.58 13.99 -2.51
C ASP A 107 2.46 15.03 -2.75
N ALA A 108 2.59 15.80 -3.84
CA ALA A 108 1.57 16.74 -4.29
C ALA A 108 0.17 16.09 -4.49
N ARG A 109 0.12 14.79 -4.79
CA ARG A 109 -1.13 14.02 -4.92
C ARG A 109 -1.90 13.89 -3.60
N THR A 110 -1.20 13.85 -2.48
CA THR A 110 -1.80 13.86 -1.14
C THR A 110 -2.57 15.15 -0.91
N TRP A 111 -2.01 16.28 -1.32
CA TRP A 111 -2.63 17.60 -1.17
C TRP A 111 -3.83 17.80 -2.09
N THR A 112 -3.81 17.30 -3.33
CA THR A 112 -4.99 17.34 -4.21
C THR A 112 -6.11 16.44 -3.68
N LEU A 113 -5.80 15.26 -3.14
CA LEU A 113 -6.79 14.38 -2.49
C LEU A 113 -7.40 15.03 -1.24
N LEU A 114 -6.57 15.62 -0.37
CA LEU A 114 -7.02 16.32 0.84
C LEU A 114 -7.92 17.53 0.49
N GLY A 115 -7.52 18.32 -0.52
CA GLY A 115 -8.32 19.43 -1.04
C GLY A 115 -9.67 18.97 -1.59
N LEU A 116 -9.69 17.85 -2.30
CA LEU A 116 -10.92 17.27 -2.84
C LEU A 116 -11.86 16.73 -1.75
N TYR A 117 -11.33 16.11 -0.69
CA TYR A 117 -12.14 15.74 0.48
C TYR A 117 -12.72 16.97 1.19
N MET A 118 -11.93 18.02 1.44
CA MET A 118 -12.41 19.28 2.02
C MET A 118 -13.51 19.94 1.17
N LEU A 119 -13.32 19.99 -0.16
CA LEU A 119 -14.33 20.50 -1.10
C LEU A 119 -15.61 19.67 -1.06
N SER A 120 -15.49 18.34 -1.08
CA SER A 120 -16.65 17.44 -1.01
C SER A 120 -17.42 17.61 0.30
N GLY A 121 -16.74 17.76 1.44
CA GLY A 121 -17.35 17.98 2.74
C GLY A 121 -18.11 19.30 2.80
N LEU A 122 -17.55 20.37 2.24
CA LEU A 122 -18.24 21.66 2.14
C LEU A 122 -19.48 21.58 1.25
N VAL A 123 -19.41 20.94 0.08
CA VAL A 123 -20.55 20.79 -0.85
C VAL A 123 -21.65 19.93 -0.25
N ILE A 124 -21.31 18.79 0.38
CA ILE A 124 -22.26 17.93 1.11
C ILE A 124 -22.90 18.71 2.25
N GLY A 125 -22.09 19.44 3.04
CA GLY A 125 -22.54 20.23 4.17
C GLY A 125 -23.55 21.31 3.82
N VAL A 126 -23.22 22.16 2.83
CA VAL A 126 -24.12 23.21 2.36
C VAL A 126 -25.40 22.60 1.77
N SER A 127 -25.29 21.49 1.04
CA SER A 127 -26.44 20.76 0.49
C SER A 127 -27.37 20.27 1.61
N TYR A 128 -26.85 19.61 2.65
CA TYR A 128 -27.64 19.08 3.77
C TYR A 128 -28.46 20.16 4.50
N PHE A 129 -27.81 21.28 4.87
CA PHE A 129 -28.51 22.39 5.54
C PHE A 129 -29.52 23.09 4.61
N SER A 130 -29.24 23.14 3.30
CA SER A 130 -30.17 23.67 2.28
C SER A 130 -31.36 22.74 2.04
N MET A 131 -31.16 21.41 2.08
CA MET A 131 -32.21 20.38 1.96
C MET A 131 -33.25 20.52 3.08
N HIS A 132 -32.80 20.67 4.33
CA HIS A 132 -33.70 20.95 5.46
C HIS A 132 -34.25 22.39 5.47
N GLY A 133 -33.66 23.29 4.68
CA GLY A 133 -34.13 24.67 4.52
C GLY A 133 -33.85 25.55 5.74
N GLU A 134 -32.85 25.19 6.55
CA GLU A 134 -32.53 25.82 7.83
C GLU A 134 -32.15 27.30 7.70
N LYS A 135 -32.43 28.10 8.74
CA LYS A 135 -32.12 29.53 8.75
C LYS A 135 -30.60 29.79 8.67
N TYR A 136 -29.81 28.92 9.29
CA TYR A 136 -28.36 29.07 9.47
C TYR A 136 -27.56 29.32 8.16
N VAL A 137 -28.00 28.74 7.04
CA VAL A 137 -27.34 28.91 5.72
C VAL A 137 -28.01 29.98 4.85
N LYS A 138 -29.29 30.26 5.07
CA LYS A 138 -30.03 31.31 4.32
C LYS A 138 -29.68 32.73 4.77
N SER A 139 -29.36 32.94 6.04
CA SER A 139 -28.92 34.22 6.59
C SER A 139 -27.42 34.22 6.89
N VAL A 140 -26.60 34.28 5.83
CA VAL A 140 -25.13 34.44 5.93
C VAL A 140 -24.80 35.72 6.70
N PHE A 141 -25.49 36.81 6.32
CA PHE A 141 -25.44 38.10 7.00
C PHE A 141 -26.65 38.29 7.91
N LEU A 142 -26.38 38.79 9.11
CA LEU A 142 -27.35 39.21 10.11
C LEU A 142 -27.26 40.73 10.24
N TYR A 143 -28.40 41.39 10.45
CA TYR A 143 -28.50 42.85 10.53
C TYR A 143 -29.06 43.24 11.91
N PRO A 144 -28.22 43.33 12.96
CA PRO A 144 -28.68 43.53 14.34
C PRO A 144 -29.35 44.89 14.56
N GLU A 145 -28.94 45.90 13.79
CA GLU A 145 -29.46 47.28 13.82
C GLU A 145 -30.62 47.50 12.82
N GLY A 146 -31.16 46.43 12.22
CA GLY A 146 -32.20 46.49 11.19
C GLY A 146 -31.65 46.67 9.77
N LYS A 147 -32.56 46.80 8.79
CA LYS A 147 -32.27 46.64 7.34
C LYS A 147 -31.16 47.55 6.77
N HIS A 148 -30.88 48.68 7.41
CA HIS A 148 -29.86 49.66 6.97
C HIS A 148 -28.61 49.68 7.87
N GLY A 149 -28.55 48.83 8.90
CA GLY A 149 -27.37 48.66 9.75
C GLY A 149 -26.21 47.97 9.03
N ALA A 150 -25.02 48.05 9.60
CA ALA A 150 -23.86 47.35 9.04
C ALA A 150 -24.02 45.82 9.21
N ALA A 151 -23.48 45.05 8.26
CA ALA A 151 -23.71 43.61 8.22
C ALA A 151 -22.85 42.88 9.28
N GLN A 152 -23.44 41.91 9.99
CA GLN A 152 -22.71 40.98 10.85
C GLN A 152 -22.64 39.60 10.18
N LEU A 153 -21.47 38.97 10.18
CA LEU A 153 -21.36 37.57 9.75
C LEU A 153 -21.97 36.64 10.83
N SER A 154 -22.70 35.60 10.42
CA SER A 154 -23.32 34.65 11.35
C SER A 154 -22.27 33.70 11.96
N GLU A 155 -22.02 33.76 13.28
CA GLU A 155 -21.09 32.82 13.94
C GLU A 155 -21.51 31.34 13.76
N GLN A 156 -22.81 31.08 13.50
CA GLN A 156 -23.31 29.73 13.25
C GLN A 156 -22.92 29.21 11.84
N ILE A 157 -22.88 30.06 10.81
CA ILE A 157 -22.41 29.61 9.48
C ILE A 157 -20.88 29.40 9.48
N ILE A 158 -20.13 30.21 10.23
CA ILE A 158 -18.69 30.02 10.45
C ILE A 158 -18.43 28.65 11.08
N PHE A 159 -19.18 28.29 12.14
CA PHE A 159 -19.06 26.97 12.78
C PHE A 159 -19.40 25.82 11.82
N ILE A 160 -20.47 25.94 11.02
CA ILE A 160 -20.85 24.91 10.03
C ILE A 160 -19.77 24.74 8.96
N VAL A 161 -19.21 25.82 8.41
CA VAL A 161 -18.15 25.76 7.38
C VAL A 161 -16.86 25.19 7.96
N LEU A 162 -16.45 25.65 9.16
CA LEU A 162 -15.27 25.13 9.87
C LEU A 162 -15.41 23.63 10.16
N HIS A 163 -16.57 23.18 10.64
CA HIS A 163 -16.84 21.77 10.89
C HIS A 163 -16.76 20.93 9.61
N ASN A 164 -17.36 21.37 8.49
CA ASN A 164 -17.34 20.60 7.24
C ASN A 164 -15.93 20.54 6.59
N LEU A 165 -15.17 21.64 6.63
CA LEU A 165 -13.77 21.64 6.17
C LEU A 165 -12.88 20.77 7.07
N GLY A 166 -13.02 20.90 8.40
CA GLY A 166 -12.28 20.08 9.37
C GLY A 166 -12.62 18.59 9.27
N LEU A 167 -13.90 18.25 9.05
CA LEU A 167 -14.38 16.89 8.82
C LEU A 167 -13.78 16.29 7.53
N GLY A 168 -13.79 17.04 6.43
CA GLY A 168 -13.17 16.62 5.16
C GLY A 168 -11.65 16.46 5.27
N ALA A 169 -10.97 17.39 5.94
CA ALA A 169 -9.54 17.28 6.20
C ALA A 169 -9.21 16.06 7.07
N ALA A 170 -9.96 15.85 8.15
CA ALA A 170 -9.80 14.70 9.04
C ALA A 170 -10.06 13.37 8.32
N TYR A 171 -11.10 13.28 7.46
CA TYR A 171 -11.37 12.06 6.70
C TYR A 171 -10.30 11.80 5.63
N GLY A 172 -9.81 12.84 4.95
CA GLY A 172 -8.67 12.71 4.03
C GLY A 172 -7.42 12.18 4.72
N ILE A 173 -7.09 12.69 5.92
CA ILE A 173 -6.00 12.16 6.75
C ILE A 173 -6.28 10.71 7.19
N TYR A 174 -7.51 10.39 7.60
CA TYR A 174 -7.90 9.02 7.96
C TYR A 174 -7.76 8.03 6.79
N HIS A 175 -8.20 8.40 5.58
CA HIS A 175 -8.06 7.62 4.35
C HIS A 175 -6.58 7.34 4.03
N LEU A 176 -5.70 8.33 4.21
CA LEU A 176 -4.25 8.19 4.06
C LEU A 176 -3.64 7.25 5.12
N VAL A 177 -3.94 7.47 6.40
CA VAL A 177 -3.43 6.67 7.54
C VAL A 177 -3.93 5.22 7.51
N GLN A 178 -5.12 4.97 6.97
CA GLN A 178 -5.64 3.63 6.72
C GLN A 178 -5.11 2.99 5.43
N GLU A 179 -4.19 3.65 4.70
CA GLU A 179 -3.63 3.15 3.44
C GLU A 179 -4.74 2.78 2.41
N ARG A 180 -5.88 3.49 2.39
CA ARG A 180 -7.06 3.14 1.54
C ARG A 180 -6.79 3.21 0.03
N TYR A 181 -5.67 3.81 -0.39
CA TYR A 181 -5.17 3.77 -1.77
C TYR A 181 -4.61 2.40 -2.17
N TYR A 182 -4.30 1.52 -1.20
CA TYR A 182 -3.97 0.12 -1.42
C TYR A 182 -5.26 -0.71 -1.58
N LEU A 183 -5.41 -1.39 -2.71
CA LEU A 183 -6.60 -2.18 -3.01
C LEU A 183 -6.57 -3.50 -2.22
N ARG A 184 -7.32 -3.54 -1.11
CA ARG A 184 -7.45 -4.71 -0.24
C ARG A 184 -8.34 -5.78 -0.88
N PHE A 185 -7.76 -6.59 -1.76
CA PHE A 185 -8.36 -7.88 -2.14
C PHE A 185 -8.71 -8.69 -0.88
N PRO A 186 -9.90 -9.31 -0.80
CA PRO A 186 -10.27 -10.12 0.35
C PRO A 186 -9.38 -11.37 0.40
N VAL A 187 -8.74 -11.62 1.54
CA VAL A 187 -7.99 -12.87 1.75
C VAL A 187 -8.99 -14.02 1.77
N ILE A 188 -8.94 -14.86 0.73
CA ILE A 188 -9.93 -15.90 0.47
C ILE A 188 -9.66 -17.11 1.38
N GLN A 189 -10.03 -17.00 2.67
CA GLN A 189 -9.87 -18.06 3.68
C GLN A 189 -10.88 -19.22 3.52
N VAL A 190 -11.04 -19.73 2.29
CA VAL A 190 -12.00 -20.80 1.96
C VAL A 190 -11.56 -22.15 2.54
N ARG A 191 -10.25 -22.46 2.55
CA ARG A 191 -9.72 -23.76 2.99
C ARG A 191 -10.05 -24.14 4.46
N LEU A 192 -10.24 -23.14 5.34
CA LEU A 192 -10.67 -23.36 6.73
C LEU A 192 -12.20 -23.47 6.87
N LEU A 193 -12.95 -22.90 5.92
CA LEU A 193 -14.42 -22.98 5.89
C LEU A 193 -14.93 -24.26 5.23
N GLU A 194 -14.19 -24.88 4.32
CA GLU A 194 -14.59 -26.13 3.65
C GLU A 194 -14.91 -27.25 4.66
N GLY A 195 -14.09 -27.45 5.69
CA GLY A 195 -14.34 -28.44 6.76
C GLY A 195 -15.60 -28.15 7.61
N ILE A 196 -16.00 -26.88 7.75
CA ILE A 196 -17.18 -26.47 8.52
C ILE A 196 -18.44 -26.49 7.64
N TYR A 197 -18.32 -26.12 6.36
CA TYR A 197 -19.43 -26.09 5.41
C TYR A 197 -19.99 -27.48 5.12
N ILE A 198 -19.14 -28.51 5.03
CA ILE A 198 -19.60 -29.89 4.82
C ILE A 198 -20.51 -30.37 5.96
N HIS A 199 -20.25 -29.96 7.21
CA HIS A 199 -21.11 -30.30 8.35
C HIS A 199 -22.43 -29.51 8.31
N ASN A 200 -22.37 -28.20 8.06
CA ASN A 200 -23.54 -27.32 8.08
C ASN A 200 -24.44 -27.44 6.82
N GLN A 201 -23.96 -28.05 5.73
CA GLN A 201 -24.71 -28.19 4.48
C GLN A 201 -26.04 -28.94 4.66
N ARG A 202 -26.08 -29.94 5.57
CA ARG A 202 -27.32 -30.69 5.89
C ARG A 202 -28.41 -29.84 6.54
N LEU A 203 -28.07 -28.71 7.17
CA LEU A 203 -29.03 -27.83 7.84
C LEU A 203 -29.51 -26.69 6.91
N LEU A 204 -28.61 -26.14 6.09
CA LEU A 204 -28.92 -25.01 5.21
C LEU A 204 -29.78 -25.41 3.98
N LEU A 205 -29.72 -26.67 3.56
CA LEU A 205 -30.45 -27.20 2.40
C LEU A 205 -31.98 -27.08 2.50
N LEU A 206 -32.54 -26.91 3.71
CA LEU A 206 -33.98 -26.75 3.93
C LEU A 206 -34.49 -25.31 3.81
N THR A 207 -33.61 -24.30 3.82
CA THR A 207 -34.01 -22.87 3.90
C THR A 207 -33.57 -22.01 2.72
N THR A 208 -32.54 -22.40 1.98
CA THR A 208 -32.06 -21.62 0.82
C THR A 208 -31.78 -22.51 -0.40
N GLY A 209 -32.85 -22.83 -1.14
CA GLY A 209 -32.72 -23.38 -2.49
C GLY A 209 -32.18 -22.32 -3.46
N ILE A 210 -31.21 -22.71 -4.30
CA ILE A 210 -30.74 -21.98 -5.49
C ILE A 210 -30.13 -20.57 -5.23
N VAL A 211 -28.94 -20.52 -4.63
CA VAL A 211 -27.85 -19.62 -5.12
C VAL A 211 -26.52 -20.36 -5.03
N GLY A 212 -25.96 -20.74 -6.18
CA GLY A 212 -24.61 -21.30 -6.26
C GLY A 212 -23.55 -20.23 -6.49
N TYR A 213 -22.47 -20.26 -5.70
CA TYR A 213 -21.13 -19.72 -5.93
C TYR A 213 -20.90 -18.28 -6.46
N GLN A 214 -21.91 -17.46 -6.68
CA GLN A 214 -21.74 -16.05 -7.08
C GLN A 214 -22.41 -15.11 -6.08
N GLN A 215 -21.65 -14.71 -5.05
CA GLN A 215 -22.10 -13.73 -4.06
C GLN A 215 -22.20 -12.36 -4.74
N THR A 216 -23.40 -12.03 -5.25
CA THR A 216 -23.60 -10.84 -6.08
C THR A 216 -23.12 -9.56 -5.37
N GLN A 217 -22.59 -8.60 -6.14
CA GLN A 217 -22.01 -7.34 -5.65
C GLN A 217 -22.91 -6.66 -4.59
N SER A 218 -24.23 -6.68 -4.82
CA SER A 218 -25.26 -6.20 -3.91
C SER A 218 -25.25 -6.87 -2.52
N TRP A 219 -25.01 -8.17 -2.41
CA TRP A 219 -24.89 -8.86 -1.11
C TRP A 219 -23.58 -8.49 -0.38
N ALA A 220 -22.47 -8.42 -1.13
CA ALA A 220 -21.18 -7.99 -0.57
C ALA A 220 -21.25 -6.56 -0.01
N ILE A 221 -21.92 -5.64 -0.71
CA ILE A 221 -22.16 -4.27 -0.22
C ILE A 221 -23.12 -4.27 0.99
N LYS A 222 -24.27 -4.97 0.91
CA LYS A 222 -25.24 -5.07 2.02
C LYS A 222 -24.61 -5.52 3.34
N GLY A 223 -23.72 -6.52 3.29
CA GLY A 223 -23.01 -7.02 4.48
C GLY A 223 -22.11 -5.98 5.16
N ARG A 224 -21.64 -4.95 4.42
CA ARG A 224 -20.80 -3.86 4.94
C ARG A 224 -21.59 -2.64 5.41
N LEU A 225 -22.86 -2.48 5.02
CA LEU A 225 -23.66 -1.28 5.39
C LEU A 225 -23.74 -1.02 6.92
N PRO A 226 -23.93 -2.01 7.80
CA PRO A 226 -23.98 -1.76 9.25
C PRO A 226 -22.65 -1.29 9.83
N THR A 227 -21.52 -1.79 9.32
CA THR A 227 -20.19 -1.39 9.78
C THR A 227 -19.80 -0.01 9.26
N VAL A 228 -20.18 0.31 8.02
CA VAL A 228 -20.08 1.67 7.45
C VAL A 228 -20.86 2.68 8.31
N ALA A 229 -22.13 2.41 8.61
CA ALA A 229 -22.96 3.32 9.42
C ALA A 229 -22.38 3.51 10.85
N ALA A 230 -21.96 2.43 11.51
CA ALA A 230 -21.37 2.49 12.84
C ALA A 230 -20.03 3.26 12.87
N ASN A 231 -19.17 3.08 11.87
CA ASN A 231 -17.90 3.80 11.76
C ASN A 231 -18.12 5.28 11.42
N SER A 232 -19.04 5.58 10.50
CA SER A 232 -19.42 6.95 10.12
C SER A 232 -19.99 7.74 11.29
N ALA A 233 -20.84 7.12 12.12
CA ALA A 233 -21.39 7.72 13.34
C ALA A 233 -20.30 8.01 14.39
N ARG A 234 -19.37 7.08 14.61
CA ARG A 234 -18.21 7.29 15.51
C ARG A 234 -17.32 8.44 15.03
N PHE A 235 -16.98 8.43 13.74
CA PHE A 235 -16.13 9.46 13.13
C PHE A 235 -16.78 10.85 13.19
N ALA A 236 -18.07 10.95 12.86
CA ALA A 236 -18.84 12.18 12.99
C ALA A 236 -18.88 12.71 14.43
N GLY A 237 -19.02 11.83 15.43
CA GLY A 237 -18.96 12.19 16.84
C GLY A 237 -17.63 12.81 17.25
N TYR A 238 -16.51 12.18 16.89
CA TYR A 238 -15.17 12.72 17.17
C TYR A 238 -14.91 14.03 16.43
N ALA A 239 -15.28 14.13 15.15
CA ALA A 239 -15.09 15.34 14.36
C ALA A 239 -15.98 16.52 14.83
N PHE A 240 -17.20 16.24 15.30
CA PHE A 240 -18.06 17.23 15.95
C PHE A 240 -17.45 17.74 17.26
N ALA A 241 -17.01 16.84 18.14
CA ALA A 241 -16.37 17.20 19.40
C ALA A 241 -15.09 18.02 19.19
N ALA A 242 -14.23 17.61 18.26
CA ALA A 242 -13.02 18.34 17.89
C ALA A 242 -13.33 19.74 17.33
N ALA A 243 -14.29 19.85 16.40
CA ALA A 243 -14.70 21.14 15.84
C ALA A 243 -15.28 22.09 16.91
N TYR A 244 -16.04 21.56 17.87
CA TYR A 244 -16.58 22.33 19.00
C TYR A 244 -15.48 22.84 19.93
N VAL A 245 -14.50 22.00 20.30
CA VAL A 245 -13.34 22.40 21.11
C VAL A 245 -12.49 23.45 20.39
N VAL A 246 -12.21 23.28 19.10
CA VAL A 246 -11.47 24.27 18.29
C VAL A 246 -12.25 25.60 18.24
N PHE A 247 -13.56 25.57 18.03
CA PHE A 247 -14.38 26.79 18.01
C PHE A 247 -14.47 27.47 19.39
N PHE A 248 -14.47 26.71 20.49
CA PHE A 248 -14.44 27.25 21.85
C PHE A 248 -13.20 28.12 22.13
N PHE A 249 -12.00 27.61 21.79
CA PHE A 249 -10.75 28.35 22.02
C PHE A 249 -10.46 29.40 20.93
N PHE A 250 -10.68 29.08 19.66
CA PHE A 250 -10.21 29.90 18.53
C PHE A 250 -11.32 30.65 17.78
N GLY A 251 -12.60 30.41 18.06
CA GLY A 251 -13.74 31.01 17.33
C GLY A 251 -13.69 32.54 17.25
N ARG A 252 -13.29 33.21 18.35
CA ARG A 252 -13.10 34.67 18.37
C ARG A 252 -12.01 35.17 17.43
N MET A 253 -10.96 34.39 17.21
CA MET A 253 -9.89 34.73 16.26
C MET A 253 -10.36 34.47 14.83
N ILE A 254 -10.98 33.30 14.59
CA ILE A 254 -11.56 32.93 13.29
C ILE A 254 -12.57 33.99 12.81
N TYR A 255 -13.48 34.45 13.68
CA TYR A 255 -14.41 35.54 13.35
C TYR A 255 -13.67 36.81 12.92
N ARG A 256 -12.68 37.27 13.70
CA ARG A 256 -11.93 38.51 13.40
C ARG A 256 -11.19 38.42 12.07
N TYR A 257 -10.56 37.29 11.76
CA TYR A 257 -9.89 37.09 10.47
C TYR A 257 -10.88 37.09 9.31
N GLN A 258 -12.01 36.38 9.43
CA GLN A 258 -13.03 36.33 8.38
C GLN A 258 -13.74 37.67 8.17
N ALA A 259 -14.15 38.35 9.25
CA ALA A 259 -14.74 39.69 9.19
C ALA A 259 -13.74 40.76 8.73
N GLY A 260 -12.44 40.59 9.03
CA GLY A 260 -11.37 41.44 8.49
C GLY A 260 -11.16 41.25 6.99
N PHE A 261 -11.14 40.00 6.51
CA PHE A 261 -11.01 39.66 5.10
C PHE A 261 -12.22 40.11 4.28
N LEU A 262 -13.44 39.77 4.71
CA LEU A 262 -14.67 40.29 4.07
C LEU A 262 -14.79 41.81 4.19
N GLY A 263 -14.25 42.39 5.26
CA GLY A 263 -14.16 43.84 5.51
C GLY A 263 -13.34 44.63 4.49
N TYR A 264 -12.58 43.97 3.61
CA TYR A 264 -11.96 44.59 2.43
C TYR A 264 -12.97 44.84 1.29
N PHE A 265 -14.06 44.06 1.24
CA PHE A 265 -15.04 44.09 0.15
C PHE A 265 -16.41 44.66 0.58
N ILE A 266 -16.81 44.48 1.84
CA ILE A 266 -18.14 44.83 2.37
C ILE A 266 -18.02 45.37 3.79
N THR A 267 -18.70 46.48 4.11
CA THR A 267 -18.75 47.06 5.46
C THR A 267 -19.40 46.11 6.47
N ILE A 268 -18.57 45.45 7.28
CA ILE A 268 -18.98 44.38 8.22
C ILE A 268 -18.46 44.64 9.64
N LEU A 269 -19.26 44.27 10.64
CA LEU A 269 -18.89 44.37 12.05
C LEU A 269 -17.72 43.45 12.40
N ARG A 270 -16.57 44.05 12.76
CA ARG A 270 -15.35 43.35 13.23
C ARG A 270 -15.51 42.60 14.56
N SER A 271 -16.60 42.83 15.29
CA SER A 271 -16.99 42.10 16.51
C SER A 271 -18.47 41.71 16.41
N PRO A 272 -18.86 40.47 16.70
CA PRO A 272 -20.26 40.04 16.62
C PRO A 272 -21.06 40.56 17.81
N VAL A 273 -22.24 41.14 17.53
CA VAL A 273 -23.23 41.55 18.54
C VAL A 273 -24.08 40.34 18.92
N ILE A 274 -24.62 39.65 17.92
CA ILE A 274 -25.30 38.36 18.07
C ILE A 274 -24.21 37.28 18.15
N ARG A 275 -23.98 36.76 19.36
CA ARG A 275 -22.95 35.73 19.63
C ARG A 275 -23.48 34.29 19.49
N PHE A 276 -22.55 33.37 19.28
CA PHE A 276 -22.78 31.93 19.20
C PHE A 276 -23.48 31.37 20.44
N ARG A 277 -24.50 30.54 20.20
CA ARG A 277 -25.28 29.88 21.24
C ARG A 277 -24.63 28.54 21.60
N TRP A 278 -23.79 28.54 22.64
CA TRP A 278 -23.07 27.36 23.16
C TRP A 278 -23.97 26.19 23.63
N PHE A 279 -25.29 26.37 23.68
CA PHE A 279 -26.26 25.34 24.04
C PHE A 279 -27.45 25.30 23.05
N ASP A 280 -27.16 25.35 21.75
CA ASP A 280 -28.16 25.09 20.69
C ASP A 280 -28.15 23.58 20.32
N PHE A 281 -28.90 22.80 21.09
CA PHE A 281 -29.05 21.35 20.88
C PHE A 281 -29.57 20.99 19.47
N HIS A 282 -30.36 21.87 18.85
CA HIS A 282 -30.85 21.66 17.49
C HIS A 282 -29.71 21.79 16.46
N LEU A 283 -28.89 22.85 16.58
CA LEU A 283 -27.68 23.00 15.77
C LEU A 283 -26.71 21.83 15.97
N PHE A 284 -26.52 21.36 17.22
CA PHE A 284 -25.67 20.21 17.52
C PHE A 284 -26.16 18.91 16.85
N PHE A 285 -27.45 18.58 17.00
CA PHE A 285 -28.03 17.40 16.37
C PHE A 285 -27.95 17.47 14.84
N ARG A 286 -28.22 18.64 14.24
CA ARG A 286 -28.07 18.88 12.80
C ARG A 286 -26.62 18.74 12.32
N THR A 287 -25.64 19.29 13.04
CA THR A 287 -24.22 19.19 12.65
C THR A 287 -23.68 17.77 12.83
N PHE A 288 -24.12 17.03 13.85
CA PHE A 288 -23.80 15.62 14.00
C PHE A 288 -24.39 14.75 12.88
N LEU A 289 -25.69 14.91 12.55
CA LEU A 289 -26.32 14.20 11.42
C LEU A 289 -25.66 14.54 10.08
N ASN A 290 -25.31 15.81 9.87
CA ASN A 290 -24.54 16.26 8.70
C ASN A 290 -23.18 15.53 8.60
N GLY A 291 -22.43 15.47 9.72
CA GLY A 291 -21.15 14.76 9.77
C GLY A 291 -21.30 13.26 9.49
N MET A 292 -22.36 12.64 10.01
CA MET A 292 -22.69 11.23 9.75
C MET A 292 -23.04 10.99 8.28
N PHE A 293 -23.81 11.88 7.66
CA PHE A 293 -24.17 11.83 6.23
C PHE A 293 -22.92 11.91 5.34
N ALA A 294 -22.05 12.90 5.55
CA ALA A 294 -20.80 13.05 4.80
C ALA A 294 -19.86 11.84 4.98
N ALA A 295 -19.65 11.38 6.22
CA ALA A 295 -18.82 10.21 6.50
C ALA A 295 -19.39 8.91 5.88
N THR A 296 -20.72 8.77 5.84
CA THR A 296 -21.38 7.63 5.18
C THR A 296 -21.17 7.68 3.67
N CYS A 297 -21.28 8.86 3.04
CA CYS A 297 -21.01 9.02 1.61
C CYS A 297 -19.57 8.64 1.24
N TRP A 298 -18.57 9.02 2.03
CA TRP A 298 -17.17 8.68 1.74
C TRP A 298 -16.85 7.20 1.99
N GLU A 299 -17.28 6.61 3.11
CA GLU A 299 -17.10 5.17 3.36
C GLU A 299 -17.84 4.32 2.32
N LEU A 300 -19.00 4.76 1.81
CA LEU A 300 -19.69 4.07 0.69
C LEU A 300 -18.93 4.18 -0.63
N VAL A 301 -18.40 5.36 -0.98
CA VAL A 301 -17.47 5.47 -2.14
C VAL A 301 -16.34 4.46 -1.98
N ASP A 302 -15.77 4.36 -0.79
CA ASP A 302 -14.66 3.45 -0.53
C ASP A 302 -15.07 1.97 -0.65
N GLN A 303 -16.22 1.58 -0.09
CA GLN A 303 -16.69 0.18 -0.13
C GLN A 303 -17.23 -0.26 -1.50
N ILE A 304 -17.86 0.64 -2.26
CA ILE A 304 -18.29 0.37 -3.63
C ILE A 304 -17.04 0.17 -4.51
N PHE A 305 -16.06 1.09 -4.44
CA PHE A 305 -14.81 0.97 -5.20
C PHE A 305 -14.06 -0.33 -4.87
N ASP A 306 -13.92 -0.67 -3.58
CA ASP A 306 -13.28 -1.92 -3.12
C ASP A 306 -13.96 -3.15 -3.75
N VAL A 307 -15.29 -3.25 -3.70
CA VAL A 307 -16.03 -4.43 -4.19
C VAL A 307 -15.89 -4.59 -5.72
N PHE A 308 -16.07 -3.53 -6.50
CA PHE A 308 -16.03 -3.62 -7.96
C PHE A 308 -14.60 -3.81 -8.52
N PHE A 309 -13.56 -3.29 -7.85
CA PHE A 309 -12.18 -3.46 -8.31
C PHE A 309 -11.53 -4.76 -7.83
N THR A 310 -12.00 -5.37 -6.73
CA THR A 310 -11.47 -6.67 -6.25
C THR A 310 -12.16 -7.91 -6.82
N GLU A 311 -13.27 -7.75 -7.54
CA GLU A 311 -13.97 -8.85 -8.23
C GLU A 311 -13.04 -9.54 -9.26
N PRO A 312 -13.06 -10.89 -9.39
CA PRO A 312 -12.32 -11.59 -10.44
C PRO A 312 -12.77 -11.21 -11.85
N THR A 313 -11.87 -11.32 -12.83
CA THR A 313 -12.14 -11.18 -14.26
C THR A 313 -11.83 -12.51 -14.96
N TYR A 314 -12.59 -12.86 -15.99
CA TYR A 314 -12.38 -14.05 -16.82
C TYR A 314 -12.04 -13.61 -18.25
N VAL A 315 -10.92 -12.89 -18.39
CA VAL A 315 -10.55 -12.20 -19.64
C VAL A 315 -9.90 -13.16 -20.64
N SER A 316 -9.27 -14.23 -20.17
CA SER A 316 -8.72 -15.27 -21.04
C SER A 316 -9.81 -16.03 -21.80
N ASP A 317 -11.01 -16.17 -21.25
CA ASP A 317 -12.12 -16.91 -21.87
C ASP A 317 -12.76 -16.13 -23.05
N GLU A 318 -12.59 -14.80 -23.09
CA GLU A 318 -13.04 -13.94 -24.21
C GLU A 318 -12.05 -13.90 -25.40
N VAL A 319 -10.84 -14.48 -25.25
CA VAL A 319 -9.74 -14.34 -26.21
C VAL A 319 -9.38 -15.67 -26.88
N ALA A 320 -9.25 -15.66 -28.21
CA ALA A 320 -8.98 -16.85 -29.02
C ALA A 320 -7.67 -17.59 -28.66
N ASP A 321 -6.58 -16.86 -28.42
CA ASP A 321 -5.41 -17.41 -27.70
C ASP A 321 -5.59 -17.16 -26.19
N SER A 322 -6.28 -18.11 -25.56
CA SER A 322 -6.65 -18.00 -24.15
C SER A 322 -5.45 -18.21 -23.21
N ASN A 323 -4.58 -19.17 -23.51
CA ASN A 323 -3.44 -19.54 -22.67
C ASN A 323 -2.31 -18.50 -22.76
N GLY A 324 -1.97 -18.02 -23.97
CA GLY A 324 -0.97 -16.97 -24.16
C GLY A 324 -1.44 -15.61 -23.66
N CYS A 325 -2.74 -15.31 -23.74
CA CYS A 325 -3.34 -14.16 -23.07
C CYS A 325 -3.07 -14.19 -21.55
N LEU A 326 -3.46 -15.27 -20.85
CA LEU A 326 -3.24 -15.40 -19.40
C LEU A 326 -1.75 -15.33 -19.02
N ALA A 327 -0.88 -16.06 -19.75
CA ALA A 327 0.55 -16.03 -19.53
C ALA A 327 1.18 -14.63 -19.72
N SER A 328 0.65 -13.81 -20.64
CA SER A 328 1.08 -12.41 -20.80
C SER A 328 0.70 -11.52 -19.63
N GLY A 329 -0.36 -11.86 -18.88
CA GLY A 329 -0.78 -11.16 -17.65
C GLY A 329 0.11 -11.46 -16.45
N LEU A 330 0.44 -12.74 -16.23
CA LEU A 330 1.30 -13.18 -15.09
C LEU A 330 2.71 -12.55 -15.14
N LYS A 331 3.25 -12.37 -16.35
CA LYS A 331 4.57 -11.80 -16.64
C LYS A 331 4.65 -10.27 -16.47
N LEU A 332 3.52 -9.58 -16.31
CA LEU A 332 3.44 -8.11 -16.40
C LEU A 332 3.87 -7.39 -15.11
N ALA A 333 5.17 -7.32 -14.86
CA ALA A 333 5.75 -6.63 -13.70
C ALA A 333 5.37 -5.12 -13.63
N ASP A 334 5.38 -4.42 -14.78
CA ASP A 334 5.19 -2.96 -14.86
C ASP A 334 3.82 -2.45 -14.34
N LYS A 335 2.82 -3.34 -14.21
CA LYS A 335 1.44 -2.98 -13.86
C LYS A 335 0.84 -3.97 -12.84
N PRO A 336 1.18 -3.85 -11.55
CA PRO A 336 0.85 -4.86 -10.54
C PRO A 336 -0.65 -5.14 -10.37
N TYR A 337 -1.54 -4.18 -10.68
CA TYR A 337 -2.99 -4.42 -10.70
C TYR A 337 -3.41 -5.49 -11.72
N PHE A 338 -2.85 -5.46 -12.93
CA PHE A 338 -3.18 -6.44 -13.97
C PHE A 338 -2.48 -7.78 -13.74
N ARG A 339 -1.27 -7.77 -13.15
CA ARG A 339 -0.60 -8.98 -12.65
C ARG A 339 -1.46 -9.67 -11.59
N ALA A 340 -1.97 -8.91 -10.61
CA ALA A 340 -2.85 -9.42 -9.56
C ALA A 340 -4.17 -9.98 -10.10
N LEU A 341 -4.82 -9.31 -11.07
CA LEU A 341 -5.99 -9.88 -11.74
C LEU A 341 -5.67 -11.18 -12.48
N ALA A 342 -4.52 -11.28 -13.16
CA ALA A 342 -4.12 -12.52 -13.84
C ALA A 342 -3.88 -13.68 -12.85
N PHE A 343 -3.29 -13.42 -11.68
CA PHE A 343 -3.13 -14.44 -10.62
C PHE A 343 -4.48 -14.83 -9.98
N LEU A 344 -5.40 -13.87 -9.79
CA LEU A 344 -6.77 -14.15 -9.32
C LEU A 344 -7.58 -14.96 -10.35
N GLU A 345 -7.44 -14.67 -11.64
CA GLU A 345 -8.07 -15.43 -12.73
C GLU A 345 -7.52 -16.86 -12.79
N LEU A 346 -6.19 -17.01 -12.75
CA LEU A 346 -5.49 -18.29 -12.68
C LEU A 346 -5.96 -19.13 -11.47
N TRP A 347 -6.11 -18.52 -10.30
CA TRP A 347 -6.59 -19.18 -9.08
C TRP A 347 -8.06 -19.63 -9.17
N ASN A 348 -8.92 -18.88 -9.88
CA ASN A 348 -10.28 -19.35 -10.14
C ASN A 348 -10.30 -20.51 -11.15
N ILE A 349 -9.42 -20.47 -12.16
CA ILE A 349 -9.26 -21.56 -13.14
C ILE A 349 -8.74 -22.84 -12.46
N SER A 350 -7.70 -22.74 -11.63
CA SER A 350 -7.11 -23.89 -10.93
C SER A 350 -8.11 -24.60 -10.01
N LYS A 351 -8.98 -23.85 -9.32
CA LYS A 351 -9.92 -24.45 -8.37
C LYS A 351 -11.24 -24.88 -9.02
N TYR A 352 -11.91 -24.01 -9.79
CA TYR A 352 -13.30 -24.22 -10.19
C TYR A 352 -13.49 -24.73 -11.63
N ASN A 353 -12.66 -24.33 -12.59
CA ASN A 353 -12.92 -24.59 -14.01
C ASN A 353 -12.10 -25.78 -14.57
N LYS A 354 -12.62 -27.00 -14.40
CA LYS A 354 -12.04 -28.24 -14.95
C LYS A 354 -11.75 -28.16 -16.45
N GLN A 355 -12.70 -27.65 -17.26
CA GLN A 355 -12.53 -27.60 -18.71
C GLN A 355 -11.32 -26.75 -19.11
N ARG A 356 -11.12 -25.61 -18.44
CA ARG A 356 -9.97 -24.73 -18.66
C ARG A 356 -8.65 -25.31 -18.16
N ARG A 357 -8.65 -26.13 -17.10
CA ARG A 357 -7.46 -26.90 -16.70
C ARG A 357 -7.04 -27.93 -17.74
N THR A 358 -7.97 -28.73 -18.27
CA THR A 358 -7.65 -29.69 -19.35
C THR A 358 -7.10 -28.97 -20.59
N ILE A 359 -7.66 -27.81 -20.96
CA ILE A 359 -7.14 -26.96 -22.05
C ILE A 359 -5.73 -26.41 -21.74
N LEU A 360 -5.37 -26.19 -20.47
CA LEU A 360 -4.03 -25.78 -20.05
C LEU A 360 -3.01 -26.93 -20.14
N PHE A 361 -3.41 -28.16 -19.81
CA PHE A 361 -2.55 -29.34 -19.82
C PHE A 361 -2.33 -29.92 -21.23
N CYS A 362 -3.33 -29.86 -22.12
CA CYS A 362 -3.18 -30.33 -23.50
C CYS A 362 -2.36 -29.39 -24.42
N ASP A 363 -1.87 -28.26 -23.91
CA ASP A 363 -1.11 -27.26 -24.69
C ASP A 363 0.40 -27.61 -24.82
N ILE A 364 0.66 -28.70 -25.54
CA ILE A 364 2.00 -29.24 -25.82
C ILE A 364 2.65 -28.51 -27.02
N LEU A 365 1.84 -28.05 -27.97
CA LEU A 365 2.32 -27.49 -29.25
C LEU A 365 2.89 -26.07 -29.11
N SER A 366 2.48 -25.34 -28.08
CA SER A 366 3.07 -24.04 -27.74
C SER A 366 4.49 -24.20 -27.19
N ALA A 367 5.43 -23.43 -27.74
CA ALA A 367 6.81 -23.40 -27.27
C ALA A 367 7.16 -21.98 -26.76
N PRO A 368 7.33 -21.76 -25.44
CA PRO A 368 7.18 -22.71 -24.33
C PRO A 368 5.71 -23.04 -23.99
N THR A 369 5.47 -24.23 -23.40
CA THR A 369 4.11 -24.73 -23.10
C THR A 369 3.40 -23.87 -22.05
N ALA A 370 2.07 -23.83 -22.07
CA ALA A 370 1.31 -23.00 -21.14
C ALA A 370 1.58 -23.36 -19.66
N TRP A 371 1.65 -24.65 -19.33
CA TRP A 371 2.06 -25.11 -18.00
C TRP A 371 3.44 -24.55 -17.59
N GLN A 372 4.45 -24.60 -18.46
CA GLN A 372 5.78 -24.08 -18.15
C GLN A 372 5.77 -22.55 -17.95
N GLN A 373 4.95 -21.81 -18.71
CA GLN A 373 4.82 -20.36 -18.53
C GLN A 373 4.13 -19.99 -17.21
N VAL A 374 3.06 -20.70 -16.85
CA VAL A 374 2.28 -20.49 -15.62
C VAL A 374 3.10 -20.89 -14.39
N SER A 375 3.61 -22.13 -14.35
CA SER A 375 4.35 -22.66 -13.20
C SER A 375 5.64 -21.88 -12.93
N CYS A 376 6.35 -21.41 -13.97
CA CYS A 376 7.54 -20.58 -13.81
C CYS A 376 7.24 -19.25 -13.10
N GLU A 377 6.21 -18.50 -13.53
CA GLU A 377 5.85 -17.24 -12.86
C GLU A 377 5.27 -17.46 -11.44
N CYS A 378 4.56 -18.56 -11.19
CA CYS A 378 4.14 -18.93 -9.82
C CYS A 378 5.32 -19.25 -8.90
N MET A 379 6.22 -20.16 -9.32
CA MET A 379 7.43 -20.50 -8.56
C MET A 379 8.34 -19.28 -8.36
N LYS A 380 8.41 -18.38 -9.34
CA LYS A 380 9.15 -17.11 -9.24
C LYS A 380 8.57 -16.19 -8.16
N VAL A 381 7.24 -16.02 -8.06
CA VAL A 381 6.62 -15.24 -6.97
C VAL A 381 6.91 -15.85 -5.59
N VAL A 382 6.94 -17.19 -5.49
CA VAL A 382 7.29 -17.89 -4.24
C VAL A 382 8.78 -17.69 -3.91
N ASN A 383 9.67 -17.85 -4.88
CA ASN A 383 11.12 -17.66 -4.71
C ASN A 383 11.51 -16.18 -4.49
N GLU A 384 10.77 -15.21 -5.03
CA GLU A 384 10.92 -13.79 -4.73
C GLU A 384 10.75 -13.55 -3.21
N LEU A 385 9.76 -14.19 -2.58
CA LEU A 385 9.56 -14.13 -1.12
C LEU A 385 10.66 -14.87 -0.33
N THR A 386 11.11 -16.05 -0.77
CA THR A 386 12.17 -16.79 -0.05
C THR A 386 13.49 -16.01 -0.04
N VAL A 387 13.84 -15.39 -1.17
CA VAL A 387 15.04 -14.56 -1.31
C VAL A 387 14.92 -13.25 -0.52
N GLU A 388 13.76 -12.60 -0.47
CA GLU A 388 13.56 -11.43 0.40
C GLU A 388 13.72 -11.78 1.90
N LEU A 389 13.19 -12.93 2.34
CA LEU A 389 13.35 -13.42 3.72
C LEU A 389 14.81 -13.76 4.05
N GLU A 390 15.49 -14.53 3.19
CA GLU A 390 16.92 -14.83 3.36
C GLU A 390 17.78 -13.56 3.40
N ASN A 391 17.44 -12.52 2.63
CA ASN A 391 18.21 -11.29 2.59
C ASN A 391 18.02 -10.41 3.84
N GLU A 392 16.87 -10.48 4.54
CA GLU A 392 16.76 -9.87 5.88
C GLU A 392 17.53 -10.66 6.95
N PHE A 393 17.75 -11.97 6.79
CA PHE A 393 18.65 -12.74 7.65
C PHE A 393 20.14 -12.46 7.37
N LYS A 394 20.51 -12.13 6.12
CA LYS A 394 21.89 -11.84 5.71
C LYS A 394 22.35 -10.41 6.03
N LYS A 395 21.44 -9.49 6.39
CA LYS A 395 21.78 -8.14 6.86
C LYS A 395 22.36 -8.23 8.29
N PRO A 396 23.68 -8.05 8.50
CA PRO A 396 24.30 -8.48 9.75
C PRO A 396 24.06 -7.55 10.93
N GLU A 397 24.44 -8.04 12.10
CA GLU A 397 24.37 -7.35 13.41
C GLU A 397 25.49 -6.30 13.58
N GLU A 398 25.73 -5.47 12.54
CA GLU A 398 26.86 -4.51 12.42
C GLU A 398 26.88 -3.36 13.48
N GLY A 399 26.04 -3.45 14.51
CA GLY A 399 25.99 -2.51 15.64
C GLY A 399 26.19 -3.15 17.03
N SER A 400 26.53 -4.44 17.13
CA SER A 400 26.55 -5.18 18.40
C SER A 400 27.86 -5.91 18.75
N SER A 401 29.02 -5.31 18.42
CA SER A 401 30.35 -5.85 18.75
C SER A 401 31.31 -4.82 19.39
N ASN A 402 30.80 -4.00 20.31
CA ASN A 402 31.63 -3.26 21.28
C ASN A 402 30.88 -3.17 22.62
N GLY A 403 31.15 -4.12 23.52
CA GLY A 403 30.34 -4.31 24.72
C GLY A 403 30.89 -5.37 25.68
N THR A 404 32.21 -5.35 25.93
CA THR A 404 32.83 -6.20 26.97
C THR A 404 32.31 -5.79 28.35
N LEU A 405 31.31 -6.50 28.85
CA LEU A 405 30.90 -6.39 30.25
C LEU A 405 31.95 -7.07 31.15
N PRO A 406 32.39 -6.44 32.25
CA PRO A 406 33.32 -7.07 33.18
C PRO A 406 32.69 -8.31 33.83
N VAL A 407 33.48 -9.37 33.99
CA VAL A 407 33.11 -10.54 34.81
C VAL A 407 33.07 -10.11 36.28
N PRO A 408 31.97 -10.36 37.03
CA PRO A 408 31.96 -10.14 38.47
C PRO A 408 32.76 -11.23 39.19
N ASP A 409 33.84 -10.85 39.86
CA ASP A 409 34.61 -11.76 40.70
C ASP A 409 33.74 -12.38 41.80
N SER A 410 33.74 -13.71 41.89
CA SER A 410 33.16 -14.45 43.01
C SER A 410 34.01 -15.69 43.30
N ARG A 411 34.80 -15.63 44.37
CA ARG A 411 35.64 -16.75 44.82
C ARG A 411 34.78 -17.82 45.49
N PRO A 412 34.85 -19.10 45.07
CA PRO A 412 34.33 -20.19 45.88
C PRO A 412 35.34 -20.53 47.00
N THR A 413 34.89 -20.53 48.24
CA THR A 413 35.69 -21.00 49.39
C THR A 413 35.85 -22.52 49.34
N GLN A 414 37.04 -23.02 49.67
CA GLN A 414 37.37 -24.45 49.61
C GLN A 414 36.72 -25.25 50.75
N HIS A 415 36.25 -26.46 50.45
CA HIS A 415 36.23 -27.58 51.39
C HIS A 415 36.67 -28.86 50.65
N THR A 416 37.40 -29.74 51.34
CA THR A 416 38.18 -30.84 50.76
C THR A 416 37.72 -32.20 51.31
N THR A 417 37.73 -33.27 50.50
CA THR A 417 38.17 -34.65 50.84
C THR A 417 37.95 -35.66 49.70
N GLY A 418 38.98 -36.47 49.36
CA GLY A 418 38.92 -37.77 48.64
C GLY A 418 38.46 -37.75 47.17
N GLY A 419 39.17 -38.30 46.17
CA GLY A 419 39.85 -39.60 46.10
C GLY A 419 38.99 -40.55 45.21
N ASN A 420 39.44 -41.18 44.11
CA ASN A 420 40.79 -41.56 43.69
C ASN A 420 41.07 -41.32 42.18
N LYS A 421 42.33 -41.56 41.77
CA LYS A 421 42.86 -41.40 40.39
C LYS A 421 42.74 -42.69 39.57
N LEU A 422 42.88 -42.57 38.24
CA LEU A 422 43.86 -43.34 37.47
C LEU A 422 44.21 -42.62 36.15
N SER A 423 45.46 -42.73 35.68
CA SER A 423 45.97 -42.10 34.44
C SER A 423 47.31 -42.71 34.01
N ALA A 424 47.45 -43.00 32.70
CA ALA A 424 48.70 -43.23 31.95
C ALA A 424 48.40 -42.96 30.45
N VAL A 425 49.22 -42.34 29.58
CA VAL A 425 50.69 -42.37 29.35
C VAL A 425 51.12 -43.71 28.71
N SER A 426 51.76 -43.81 27.53
CA SER A 426 52.15 -42.83 26.47
C SER A 426 52.26 -43.58 25.10
N THR A 427 52.93 -43.20 23.98
CA THR A 427 54.06 -42.28 23.68
C THR A 427 54.10 -41.90 22.16
N ASN A 428 55.14 -41.18 21.72
CA ASN A 428 55.38 -40.66 20.36
C ASN A 428 56.10 -41.66 19.41
N ILE A 429 56.28 -41.29 18.12
CA ILE A 429 57.59 -41.07 17.42
C ILE A 429 57.42 -41.11 15.87
N PHE A 430 57.72 -40.01 15.15
CA PHE A 430 58.66 -39.91 13.98
C PHE A 430 58.56 -38.61 13.12
N LEU A 431 59.73 -38.01 12.83
CA LEU A 431 60.15 -37.28 11.61
C LEU A 431 59.54 -35.92 11.15
N THR A 432 59.95 -34.86 11.85
CA THR A 432 60.64 -33.63 11.35
C THR A 432 60.73 -33.25 9.84
N LYS A 433 60.42 -31.97 9.53
CA LYS A 433 61.30 -30.95 8.86
C LYS A 433 60.61 -29.57 8.85
N ASN A 434 61.08 -28.56 9.61
CA ASN A 434 62.03 -27.47 9.24
C ASN A 434 61.48 -26.44 8.22
N LYS A 435 61.51 -25.10 8.38
CA LYS A 435 62.08 -24.10 9.35
C LYS A 435 61.07 -22.91 9.46
N THR A 436 60.96 -21.99 10.45
CA THR A 436 61.90 -21.09 11.21
C THR A 436 62.74 -20.12 10.36
N SER A 437 62.99 -18.85 10.72
CA SER A 437 62.35 -17.91 11.67
C SER A 437 62.90 -16.46 11.45
N LEU A 438 62.27 -15.48 12.10
CA LEU A 438 62.68 -14.07 12.36
C LEU A 438 64.14 -13.63 12.09
N LEU A 439 64.28 -12.44 11.49
CA LEU A 439 65.24 -11.34 11.76
C LEU A 439 66.64 -11.68 12.30
N ASP A 440 67.70 -11.35 11.51
CA ASP A 440 68.83 -10.59 12.09
C ASP A 440 69.64 -9.72 11.10
N LYS A 441 69.88 -8.47 11.51
CA LYS A 441 70.96 -7.48 11.24
C LYS A 441 71.54 -7.17 9.83
N LEU A 442 71.39 -5.89 9.48
CA LEU A 442 72.39 -4.89 9.00
C LEU A 442 73.54 -5.29 8.05
N LYS A 443 73.64 -4.58 6.91
CA LYS A 443 74.91 -3.92 6.47
C LYS A 443 74.68 -2.80 5.42
N ASP A 444 74.84 -1.53 5.82
CA ASP A 444 74.99 -0.37 4.90
C ASP A 444 76.46 -0.26 4.42
N PRO A 445 76.80 0.49 3.33
CA PRO A 445 76.86 1.96 3.39
C PRO A 445 76.60 2.79 2.10
N ALA A 446 76.14 4.04 2.32
CA ALA A 446 76.47 5.30 1.63
C ALA A 446 75.75 5.75 0.30
N PRO A 447 75.68 7.10 0.03
CA PRO A 447 74.87 7.78 -1.03
C PRO A 447 75.79 8.66 -1.95
N PRO A 448 75.44 9.86 -2.53
CA PRO A 448 74.19 10.61 -2.80
C PRO A 448 74.12 11.06 -4.32
N PRO A 449 73.63 12.25 -4.80
CA PRO A 449 72.74 13.32 -4.27
C PRO A 449 71.65 13.92 -5.22
N ARG A 450 70.68 14.68 -4.63
CA ARG A 450 69.93 15.85 -5.21
C ARG A 450 68.97 15.60 -6.41
N ILE A 451 68.01 16.48 -6.76
CA ILE A 451 67.74 17.90 -6.39
C ILE A 451 66.33 18.10 -5.78
N ASP A 452 66.33 18.65 -4.57
CA ASP A 452 65.48 19.69 -3.97
C ASP A 452 64.03 19.96 -4.46
N ALA A 453 63.10 19.94 -3.50
CA ALA A 453 61.88 20.74 -3.52
C ALA A 453 61.64 21.35 -2.13
N ALA A 454 61.69 22.68 -2.03
CA ALA A 454 61.36 23.43 -0.81
C ALA A 454 60.85 24.83 -1.18
N ALA A 455 59.77 25.27 -0.54
CA ALA A 455 59.15 26.58 -0.77
C ALA A 455 59.17 27.41 0.53
N GLY A 456 59.30 28.74 0.42
CA GLY A 456 59.12 29.63 1.56
C GLY A 456 59.75 31.02 1.40
N SER A 457 58.94 32.02 1.04
CA SER A 457 59.24 33.44 1.28
C SER A 457 57.94 34.27 1.41
N SER A 458 57.99 35.26 2.31
CA SER A 458 57.12 36.44 2.48
C SER A 458 55.87 36.56 1.58
N ALA A 459 54.63 36.65 2.07
CA ALA A 459 54.07 37.53 3.12
C ALA A 459 54.12 39.04 2.80
N SER A 460 53.00 39.58 2.28
CA SER A 460 52.47 40.92 2.59
C SER A 460 51.02 41.04 2.11
N GLU A 461 50.17 41.71 2.89
CA GLU A 461 48.81 42.13 2.47
C GLU A 461 48.86 43.53 1.83
N ALA A 462 47.93 43.85 0.90
CA ALA A 462 47.59 45.23 0.52
C ALA A 462 46.25 45.36 -0.25
N VAL A 463 45.26 45.87 0.47
CA VAL A 463 43.91 46.42 0.15
C VAL A 463 43.77 47.21 -1.20
N PRO A 464 42.57 47.27 -1.83
CA PRO A 464 42.38 47.74 -3.22
C PRO A 464 41.90 49.20 -3.42
N ASN A 465 41.90 49.65 -4.69
CA ASN A 465 41.14 50.80 -5.24
C ASN A 465 40.75 50.44 -6.70
N ILE A 466 39.58 50.76 -7.30
CA ILE A 466 38.77 52.00 -7.35
C ILE A 466 39.47 53.13 -8.14
N PHE A 467 39.26 53.18 -9.47
CA PHE A 467 38.92 54.40 -10.26
C PHE A 467 38.96 54.16 -11.78
N ARG A 468 38.19 54.98 -12.54
CA ARG A 468 38.25 55.21 -14.01
C ARG A 468 37.84 54.03 -14.94
N LYS A 469 37.19 54.26 -16.09
CA LYS A 469 36.57 55.49 -16.66
C LYS A 469 35.46 55.11 -17.67
N SER A 470 34.52 56.02 -17.93
CA SER A 470 33.53 55.94 -19.01
C SER A 470 34.08 56.44 -20.36
N GLU A 471 33.74 55.72 -21.42
CA GLU A 471 33.68 56.10 -22.84
C GLU A 471 32.77 55.07 -23.54
N ARG A 472 31.95 55.31 -24.55
CA ARG A 472 31.33 56.49 -25.20
C ARG A 472 30.50 55.85 -26.34
N ALA A 473 29.25 56.25 -26.55
CA ALA A 473 28.55 55.95 -27.82
C ALA A 473 29.01 56.94 -28.91
N PRO A 474 28.82 56.59 -30.20
CA PRO A 474 27.83 57.37 -30.96
C PRO A 474 26.98 56.57 -31.99
N SER A 475 25.68 56.83 -31.91
CA SER A 475 24.65 56.99 -32.98
C SER A 475 24.88 56.65 -34.47
N LEU A 476 23.84 55.96 -35.02
CA LEU A 476 23.09 56.21 -36.28
C LEU A 476 23.61 55.78 -37.68
N GLN A 477 22.96 54.71 -38.21
CA GLN A 477 22.26 54.59 -39.52
C GLN A 477 22.98 54.83 -40.88
N PRO A 478 22.45 54.29 -42.01
CA PRO A 478 21.74 53.02 -42.23
C PRO A 478 22.29 52.21 -43.46
N ASP A 479 21.84 50.97 -43.70
CA ASP A 479 21.24 50.54 -44.99
C ASP A 479 20.94 49.02 -45.14
N ASN A 480 19.67 48.74 -45.46
CA ASN A 480 19.14 47.79 -46.45
C ASN A 480 19.63 46.32 -46.67
N PHE A 481 18.63 45.42 -46.59
CA PHE A 481 18.44 44.14 -47.31
C PHE A 481 19.54 43.06 -47.32
N LEU A 482 19.31 41.99 -46.54
CA LEU A 482 18.68 40.77 -47.08
C LEU A 482 18.04 39.91 -45.96
N PHE A 483 17.18 38.97 -46.34
CA PHE A 483 16.31 38.22 -45.42
C PHE A 483 16.92 36.85 -45.05
N GLU A 484 17.80 36.81 -44.06
CA GLU A 484 18.36 35.55 -43.55
C GLU A 484 17.58 35.05 -42.33
N SER A 485 17.10 33.81 -42.39
CA SER A 485 16.24 33.22 -41.37
C SER A 485 17.05 32.57 -40.24
N PRO A 486 16.64 32.71 -38.96
CA PRO A 486 17.41 32.20 -37.84
C PRO A 486 17.43 30.66 -37.81
N PRO A 487 18.53 30.05 -37.33
CA PRO A 487 18.70 28.60 -37.35
C PRO A 487 17.64 27.86 -36.50
N ARG A 488 17.23 26.71 -37.04
CA ARG A 488 16.14 25.86 -36.54
C ARG A 488 16.43 25.33 -35.13
N GLN A 489 15.80 25.91 -34.11
CA GLN A 489 15.92 25.45 -32.72
C GLN A 489 15.42 24.00 -32.55
N GLN A 490 16.27 23.16 -31.94
CA GLN A 490 15.89 21.86 -31.38
C GLN A 490 15.49 22.03 -29.89
N PRO A 491 14.79 21.05 -29.28
CA PRO A 491 13.51 21.38 -28.65
C PRO A 491 13.57 21.84 -27.19
N THR A 492 12.75 22.86 -26.89
CA THR A 492 12.48 23.44 -25.56
C THR A 492 11.98 22.44 -24.51
N SER A 493 11.55 21.24 -24.93
CA SER A 493 11.09 20.17 -24.03
C SER A 493 12.20 19.63 -23.13
N LEU A 494 13.45 19.54 -23.61
CA LEU A 494 14.56 18.96 -22.85
C LEU A 494 14.92 19.84 -21.64
N LEU A 495 15.14 21.14 -21.86
CA LEU A 495 15.41 22.11 -20.79
C LEU A 495 14.25 22.18 -19.76
N THR A 496 13.01 22.00 -20.22
CA THR A 496 11.82 21.96 -19.34
C THR A 496 11.83 20.72 -18.43
N GLU A 497 12.26 19.56 -18.94
CA GLU A 497 12.40 18.33 -18.14
C GLU A 497 13.61 18.39 -17.20
N GLU A 498 14.72 19.00 -17.61
CA GLU A 498 15.90 19.19 -16.75
C GLU A 498 15.61 20.16 -15.59
N ALA A 499 14.93 21.28 -15.85
CA ALA A 499 14.49 22.20 -14.79
C ALA A 499 13.54 21.52 -13.79
N LYS A 500 12.59 20.69 -14.27
CA LYS A 500 11.74 19.86 -13.39
C LYS A 500 12.57 18.87 -12.55
N ARG A 501 13.53 18.17 -13.15
CA ARG A 501 14.41 17.22 -12.45
C ARG A 501 15.19 17.92 -11.34
N GLN A 502 15.80 19.07 -11.63
CA GLN A 502 16.54 19.86 -10.66
C GLN A 502 15.64 20.37 -9.52
N GLY A 503 14.42 20.84 -9.81
CA GLY A 503 13.46 21.24 -8.77
C GLY A 503 13.01 20.07 -7.87
N VAL A 504 12.80 18.89 -8.45
CA VAL A 504 12.47 17.65 -7.71
C VAL A 504 13.67 17.17 -6.89
N GLU A 505 14.90 17.38 -7.34
CA GLU A 505 16.10 17.02 -6.57
C GLU A 505 16.39 17.99 -5.41
N TYR A 506 16.20 19.30 -5.64
CA TYR A 506 16.34 20.34 -4.62
C TYR A 506 15.33 20.14 -3.47
N THR A 507 14.06 19.89 -3.82
CA THR A 507 13.00 19.60 -2.83
C THR A 507 13.24 18.30 -2.06
N LYS A 508 13.80 17.26 -2.71
CA LYS A 508 14.26 16.05 -2.01
C LYS A 508 15.40 16.32 -1.02
N LYS A 509 16.37 17.17 -1.38
CA LYS A 509 17.48 17.55 -0.48
C LYS A 509 16.96 18.33 0.74
N GLN A 510 16.14 19.37 0.53
CA GLN A 510 15.51 20.11 1.64
C GLN A 510 14.66 19.19 2.56
N LEU A 511 13.92 18.23 1.99
CA LEU A 511 13.17 17.25 2.78
C LEU A 511 14.10 16.34 3.60
N HIS A 512 15.22 15.90 3.02
CA HIS A 512 16.21 15.09 3.71
C HIS A 512 16.86 15.85 4.87
N ASP A 513 17.29 17.09 4.64
CA ASP A 513 17.92 17.94 5.65
C ASP A 513 16.95 18.25 6.81
N ALA A 514 15.68 18.53 6.49
CA ALA A 514 14.62 18.70 7.49
C ALA A 514 14.35 17.42 8.28
N VAL A 515 14.35 16.25 7.63
CA VAL A 515 14.20 14.94 8.31
C VAL A 515 15.39 14.63 9.21
N VAL A 516 16.63 14.94 8.80
CA VAL A 516 17.84 14.79 9.63
C VAL A 516 17.80 15.70 10.86
N LEU A 517 17.41 16.98 10.67
CA LEU A 517 17.28 17.95 11.77
C LEU A 517 16.17 17.55 12.76
N LEU A 518 14.99 17.15 12.27
CA LEU A 518 13.93 16.63 13.14
C LEU A 518 14.34 15.33 13.82
N LYS A 519 15.03 14.42 13.15
CA LYS A 519 15.51 13.16 13.72
C LYS A 519 16.36 13.43 14.97
N GLY A 520 17.38 14.30 14.87
CA GLY A 520 18.22 14.66 16.02
C GLY A 520 17.43 15.28 17.19
N HIS A 521 16.42 16.11 16.90
CA HIS A 521 15.55 16.69 17.95
C HIS A 521 14.58 15.66 18.57
N LEU A 522 14.22 14.60 17.84
CA LEU A 522 13.26 13.59 18.26
C LEU A 522 13.91 12.39 18.97
N GLU A 523 15.16 12.04 18.67
CA GLU A 523 15.89 10.95 19.32
C GLU A 523 16.03 11.16 20.83
N GLY A 524 16.15 12.42 21.28
CA GLY A 524 16.15 12.80 22.70
C GLY A 524 14.80 12.67 23.43
N ARG A 525 13.71 12.30 22.74
CA ARG A 525 12.36 12.20 23.34
C ARG A 525 11.79 10.79 23.22
N ALA A 526 11.20 10.28 24.31
CA ALA A 526 10.66 8.91 24.35
C ALA A 526 9.64 8.62 23.24
N TRP A 527 8.72 9.56 22.95
CA TRP A 527 7.76 9.44 21.85
C TRP A 527 8.39 9.64 20.47
N GLY A 528 9.45 10.46 20.36
CA GLY A 528 10.19 10.66 19.12
C GLY A 528 10.91 9.37 18.69
N ARG A 529 11.50 8.64 19.64
CA ARG A 529 12.04 7.29 19.41
C ARG A 529 10.97 6.30 18.91
N ILE A 530 9.71 6.39 19.36
CA ILE A 530 8.61 5.56 18.85
C ILE A 530 8.25 5.91 17.39
N LEU A 531 8.24 7.19 17.03
CA LEU A 531 8.00 7.64 15.64
C LEU A 531 9.17 7.31 14.69
N LEU A 532 10.39 7.22 15.23
CA LEU A 532 11.60 6.90 14.49
C LEU A 532 11.87 5.39 14.38
N ALA A 533 11.32 4.57 15.29
CA ALA A 533 11.60 3.15 15.37
C ALA A 533 11.14 2.35 14.13
N ASN A 534 12.04 1.48 13.65
CA ASN A 534 11.73 0.46 12.66
C ASN A 534 11.06 -0.75 13.34
N THR A 535 9.76 -0.65 13.62
CA THR A 535 8.98 -1.73 14.27
C THR A 535 9.06 -3.03 13.47
N ILE A 536 9.26 -4.18 14.14
CA ILE A 536 9.32 -5.51 13.52
C ILE A 536 8.09 -5.75 12.62
N GLU A 537 6.90 -5.37 13.09
CA GLU A 537 5.63 -5.47 12.34
C GLU A 537 5.71 -4.81 10.96
N ARG A 538 6.47 -3.72 10.82
CA ARG A 538 6.54 -2.92 9.58
C ARG A 538 7.61 -3.47 8.62
N ARG A 539 8.68 -4.08 9.16
CA ARG A 539 9.58 -4.98 8.42
C ARG A 539 8.81 -6.19 7.88
N THR A 540 7.93 -6.80 8.69
CA THR A 540 7.06 -7.91 8.25
C THR A 540 6.09 -7.46 7.15
N ARG A 541 5.35 -6.38 7.33
CA ARG A 541 4.44 -5.81 6.30
C ARG A 541 5.15 -5.45 4.98
N HIS A 542 6.44 -5.11 5.03
CA HIS A 542 7.25 -4.85 3.83
C HIS A 542 7.55 -6.15 3.07
N LEU A 543 7.96 -7.22 3.77
CA LEU A 543 8.22 -8.54 3.17
C LEU A 543 6.93 -9.13 2.56
N PHE A 544 5.81 -9.01 3.26
CA PHE A 544 4.51 -9.48 2.80
C PHE A 544 3.72 -8.41 2.01
N ARG A 545 4.42 -7.46 1.36
CA ARG A 545 3.81 -6.39 0.54
C ARG A 545 2.89 -6.87 -0.59
N ASN A 546 3.13 -8.10 -1.08
CA ASN A 546 2.41 -8.76 -2.17
C ASN A 546 1.70 -10.06 -1.69
N LEU A 547 1.35 -10.14 -0.39
CA LEU A 547 0.74 -11.28 0.29
C LEU A 547 -0.32 -12.03 -0.55
N GLN A 548 -1.26 -11.29 -1.14
CA GLN A 548 -2.39 -11.91 -1.84
C GLN A 548 -1.96 -12.60 -3.14
N VAL A 549 -0.99 -12.04 -3.86
CA VAL A 549 -0.44 -12.64 -5.10
C VAL A 549 0.38 -13.88 -4.76
N GLN A 550 1.10 -13.86 -3.62
CA GLN A 550 1.82 -15.03 -3.09
C GLN A 550 0.84 -16.16 -2.74
N ILE A 551 -0.25 -15.87 -2.02
CA ILE A 551 -1.31 -16.84 -1.68
C ILE A 551 -1.93 -17.44 -2.94
N TRP A 552 -2.35 -16.62 -3.91
CA TRP A 552 -2.93 -17.12 -5.16
C TRP A 552 -1.94 -17.95 -5.98
N ALA A 553 -0.66 -17.57 -6.03
CA ALA A 553 0.37 -18.33 -6.73
C ALA A 553 0.58 -19.72 -6.09
N ILE A 554 0.59 -19.81 -4.75
CA ILE A 554 0.73 -21.06 -4.01
C ILE A 554 -0.49 -21.98 -4.23
N GLU A 555 -1.71 -21.47 -4.02
CA GLU A 555 -2.94 -22.27 -4.19
C GLU A 555 -3.22 -22.62 -5.66
N ALA A 556 -2.87 -21.74 -6.61
CA ALA A 556 -2.96 -22.08 -8.03
C ALA A 556 -2.00 -23.21 -8.40
N LEU A 557 -0.77 -23.17 -7.88
CA LEU A 557 0.24 -24.18 -8.16
C LEU A 557 -0.16 -25.54 -7.54
N SER A 558 -0.62 -25.57 -6.28
CA SER A 558 -1.03 -26.82 -5.63
C SER A 558 -2.28 -27.42 -6.26
N CYS A 559 -3.33 -26.64 -6.51
CA CYS A 559 -4.56 -27.16 -7.13
C CYS A 559 -4.32 -27.63 -8.59
N LEU A 560 -3.44 -26.98 -9.37
CA LEU A 560 -3.09 -27.46 -10.71
C LEU A 560 -2.28 -28.75 -10.67
N THR A 561 -1.28 -28.85 -9.78
CA THR A 561 -0.50 -30.08 -9.60
C THR A 561 -1.37 -31.23 -9.10
N ALA A 562 -2.26 -31.00 -8.14
CA ALA A 562 -3.20 -32.03 -7.66
C ALA A 562 -4.22 -32.45 -8.73
N ALA A 563 -4.69 -31.51 -9.57
CA ALA A 563 -5.60 -31.82 -10.69
C ALA A 563 -4.92 -32.64 -11.78
N SER A 564 -3.62 -32.46 -12.04
CA SER A 564 -2.90 -33.14 -13.11
C SER A 564 -2.85 -34.66 -12.94
N TYR A 565 -3.03 -35.18 -11.72
CA TYR A 565 -3.18 -36.63 -11.47
C TYR A 565 -4.37 -37.26 -12.23
N ARG A 566 -5.39 -36.46 -12.60
CA ARG A 566 -6.61 -36.93 -13.30
C ARG A 566 -6.90 -36.20 -14.62
N GLU A 567 -6.11 -35.18 -14.97
CA GLU A 567 -6.46 -34.23 -16.04
C GLU A 567 -5.29 -33.92 -17.01
N ASP A 568 -4.07 -34.39 -16.74
CA ASP A 568 -2.89 -34.24 -17.61
C ASP A 568 -2.54 -35.58 -18.26
N GLU A 569 -3.21 -35.90 -19.37
CA GLU A 569 -3.05 -37.15 -20.13
C GLU A 569 -1.61 -37.38 -20.64
N TYR A 570 -0.78 -36.33 -20.67
CA TYR A 570 0.56 -36.33 -21.24
C TYR A 570 1.68 -36.30 -20.18
N GLY A 571 1.36 -36.27 -18.89
CA GLY A 571 2.34 -36.20 -17.78
C GLY A 571 3.21 -34.93 -17.80
N SER A 572 2.77 -33.88 -18.49
CA SER A 572 3.49 -32.63 -18.71
C SER A 572 3.77 -31.85 -17.41
N VAL A 573 2.83 -31.92 -16.46
CA VAL A 573 2.90 -31.35 -15.12
C VAL A 573 3.70 -32.27 -14.19
N GLN A 574 3.45 -33.58 -14.31
CA GLN A 574 3.95 -34.59 -13.38
C GLN A 574 5.49 -34.63 -13.33
N ARG A 575 6.15 -34.32 -14.45
CA ARG A 575 7.62 -34.23 -14.55
C ARG A 575 8.24 -33.08 -13.74
N ASP A 576 7.48 -32.04 -13.42
CA ASP A 576 7.97 -30.86 -12.68
C ASP A 576 7.53 -30.83 -11.19
N ILE A 577 6.78 -31.86 -10.73
CA ILE A 577 6.34 -32.02 -9.32
C ILE A 577 7.48 -31.85 -8.28
N PRO A 578 8.67 -32.44 -8.44
CA PRO A 578 9.73 -32.28 -7.45
C PRO A 578 10.14 -30.82 -7.23
N LYS A 579 10.20 -30.03 -8.32
CA LYS A 579 10.57 -28.61 -8.28
C LYS A 579 9.50 -27.77 -7.58
N VAL A 580 8.23 -28.11 -7.80
CA VAL A 580 7.08 -27.48 -7.12
C VAL A 580 7.16 -27.75 -5.62
N ILE A 581 7.34 -29.00 -5.20
CA ILE A 581 7.44 -29.39 -3.79
C ILE A 581 8.66 -28.73 -3.12
N GLU A 582 9.83 -28.74 -3.77
CA GLU A 582 11.04 -28.06 -3.27
C GLU A 582 10.83 -26.54 -3.09
N CYS A 583 10.19 -25.87 -4.05
CA CYS A 583 9.91 -24.44 -3.98
C CYS A 583 8.95 -24.09 -2.84
N LEU A 584 7.89 -24.89 -2.64
CA LEU A 584 6.94 -24.70 -1.54
C LEU A 584 7.58 -24.99 -0.17
N LEU A 585 8.38 -26.07 -0.04
CA LEU A 585 9.09 -26.40 1.20
C LEU A 585 10.16 -25.37 1.54
N ALA A 586 10.93 -24.88 0.57
CA ALA A 586 11.91 -23.81 0.79
C ALA A 586 11.24 -22.54 1.35
N CYS A 587 10.07 -22.18 0.82
CA CYS A 587 9.29 -21.04 1.30
C CYS A 587 8.76 -21.25 2.73
N LEU A 588 8.20 -22.43 3.01
CA LEU A 588 7.72 -22.78 4.35
C LEU A 588 8.86 -22.70 5.37
N MET A 589 10.01 -23.34 5.10
CA MET A 589 11.17 -23.34 6.00
C MET A 589 11.74 -21.92 6.23
N ALA A 590 11.72 -21.05 5.21
CA ALA A 590 12.15 -19.65 5.34
C ALA A 590 11.20 -18.83 6.25
N ILE A 591 9.89 -19.04 6.14
CA ILE A 591 8.90 -18.34 6.99
C ILE A 591 8.88 -18.91 8.41
N GLU A 592 9.01 -20.23 8.59
CA GLU A 592 9.16 -20.86 9.90
C GLU A 592 10.39 -20.32 10.64
N ALA A 593 11.54 -20.22 9.97
CA ALA A 593 12.74 -19.61 10.53
C ALA A 593 12.52 -18.14 10.93
N TYR A 594 11.81 -17.36 10.10
CA TYR A 594 11.47 -15.96 10.38
C TYR A 594 10.52 -15.80 11.56
N LEU A 595 9.57 -16.71 11.75
CA LEU A 595 8.67 -16.73 12.91
C LEU A 595 9.40 -17.15 14.20
N GLN A 596 10.35 -18.09 14.11
CA GLN A 596 11.17 -18.52 15.26
C GLN A 596 12.21 -17.46 15.67
N ARG A 597 12.78 -16.73 14.71
CA ARG A 597 13.86 -15.75 14.92
C ARG A 597 13.63 -14.48 14.10
N PRO A 598 12.61 -13.66 14.41
CA PRO A 598 12.36 -12.41 13.71
C PRO A 598 13.55 -11.45 13.92
N PRO A 599 14.22 -10.97 12.86
CA PRO A 599 15.42 -10.15 13.01
C PRO A 599 15.07 -8.81 13.67
N LEU A 600 15.60 -8.60 14.87
CA LEU A 600 15.43 -7.37 15.64
C LEU A 600 16.24 -6.24 14.98
N GLY A 601 15.59 -5.11 14.68
CA GLY A 601 16.29 -3.96 14.12
C GLY A 601 17.18 -3.26 15.15
N PRO A 602 18.35 -2.72 14.77
CA PRO A 602 19.14 -1.88 15.66
C PRO A 602 18.29 -0.70 16.14
N GLY A 603 18.19 -0.53 17.46
CA GLY A 603 17.26 0.40 18.13
C GLY A 603 16.02 -0.24 18.76
N ALA A 604 15.68 -1.50 18.46
CA ALA A 604 14.57 -2.21 19.09
C ALA A 604 14.85 -2.64 20.55
N GLY A 605 16.14 -2.77 20.94
CA GLY A 605 16.58 -3.35 22.22
C GLY A 605 16.14 -2.64 23.51
N GLY A 606 15.41 -1.51 23.42
CA GLY A 606 14.79 -0.86 24.57
C GLY A 606 13.36 -1.32 24.87
N ILE A 607 12.66 -1.98 23.93
CA ILE A 607 11.26 -2.39 24.09
C ILE A 607 11.20 -3.91 24.21
N LYS A 608 10.97 -4.40 25.44
CA LYS A 608 10.70 -5.83 25.71
C LYS A 608 9.28 -6.21 25.25
N THR A 609 9.05 -6.27 23.93
CA THR A 609 7.85 -6.91 23.38
C THR A 609 7.94 -8.41 23.60
N ASN A 610 7.02 -8.97 24.40
CA ASN A 610 6.95 -10.42 24.61
C ASN A 610 6.69 -11.11 23.25
N PRO A 611 7.52 -12.09 22.82
CA PRO A 611 7.38 -12.71 21.50
C PRO A 611 6.00 -13.39 21.33
N HIS A 612 5.51 -14.05 22.38
CA HIS A 612 4.18 -14.68 22.42
C HIS A 612 2.99 -13.70 22.27
N GLN A 613 3.22 -12.39 22.34
CA GLN A 613 2.17 -11.37 22.24
C GLN A 613 2.15 -10.68 20.86
N MET A 614 3.16 -10.93 19.99
CA MET A 614 3.28 -10.30 18.68
C MET A 614 2.71 -11.19 17.57
N LEU A 615 1.38 -11.30 17.50
CA LEU A 615 0.69 -12.12 16.50
C LEU A 615 0.83 -11.55 15.08
N MET A 616 1.89 -11.95 14.38
CA MET A 616 2.18 -11.57 12.99
C MET A 616 1.18 -12.24 12.01
N ARG A 617 0.00 -11.63 11.84
CA ARG A 617 -1.12 -12.21 11.05
C ARG A 617 -0.74 -12.60 9.62
N GLU A 618 0.10 -11.81 8.97
CA GLU A 618 0.46 -11.95 7.55
C GLU A 618 1.28 -13.25 7.28
N PRO A 619 2.44 -13.51 7.91
CA PRO A 619 3.17 -14.78 7.72
C PRO A 619 2.40 -16.02 8.19
N HIS A 620 1.63 -15.95 9.29
CA HIS A 620 0.84 -17.10 9.75
C HIS A 620 -0.21 -17.52 8.71
N ALA A 621 -0.79 -16.58 7.95
CA ALA A 621 -1.71 -16.91 6.86
C ALA A 621 -1.00 -17.60 5.69
N VAL A 622 0.22 -17.17 5.32
CA VAL A 622 1.02 -17.85 4.27
C VAL A 622 1.42 -19.25 4.71
N VAL A 623 1.84 -19.43 5.96
CA VAL A 623 2.17 -20.74 6.54
C VAL A 623 0.96 -21.69 6.44
N GLN A 624 -0.22 -21.28 6.90
CA GLN A 624 -1.44 -22.09 6.78
C GLN A 624 -1.78 -22.48 5.33
N VAL A 625 -1.60 -21.55 4.38
CA VAL A 625 -1.79 -21.81 2.95
C VAL A 625 -0.75 -22.81 2.42
N LEU A 626 0.52 -22.70 2.83
CA LEU A 626 1.61 -23.60 2.46
C LEU A 626 1.42 -25.02 3.01
N HIS A 627 1.07 -25.19 4.30
CA HIS A 627 0.77 -26.54 4.84
C HIS A 627 -0.37 -27.19 4.04
N GLY A 628 -1.48 -26.46 3.81
CA GLY A 628 -2.60 -26.96 3.03
C GLY A 628 -2.25 -27.30 1.58
N ALA A 629 -1.38 -26.51 0.93
CA ALA A 629 -0.89 -26.73 -0.42
C ALA A 629 0.04 -27.95 -0.51
N ILE A 630 0.92 -28.14 0.47
CA ILE A 630 1.81 -29.30 0.53
C ILE A 630 1.00 -30.58 0.83
N TYR A 631 0.08 -30.56 1.81
CA TYR A 631 -0.80 -31.69 2.08
C TYR A 631 -1.66 -32.08 0.88
N GLU A 632 -2.18 -31.12 0.12
CA GLU A 632 -2.95 -31.39 -1.11
C GLU A 632 -2.13 -32.16 -2.15
N ILE A 633 -0.83 -31.84 -2.33
CA ILE A 633 0.06 -32.56 -3.24
C ILE A 633 0.49 -33.92 -2.66
N VAL A 634 0.91 -33.96 -1.39
CA VAL A 634 1.38 -35.18 -0.71
C VAL A 634 0.28 -36.24 -0.62
N THR A 635 -0.98 -35.86 -0.38
CA THR A 635 -2.10 -36.80 -0.33
C THR A 635 -2.59 -37.25 -1.71
N THR A 636 -2.36 -36.49 -2.78
CA THR A 636 -2.74 -36.89 -4.14
C THR A 636 -1.68 -37.76 -4.83
N PHE A 637 -0.40 -37.59 -4.52
CA PHE A 637 0.72 -38.36 -5.09
C PHE A 637 1.37 -39.34 -4.09
N TYR A 638 0.71 -39.65 -2.97
CA TYR A 638 1.24 -40.47 -1.86
C TYR A 638 1.92 -41.78 -2.33
N GLU A 639 1.27 -42.52 -3.24
CA GLU A 639 1.76 -43.81 -3.74
C GLU A 639 3.05 -43.68 -4.59
N TYR A 640 3.20 -42.57 -5.29
CA TYR A 640 4.32 -42.29 -6.22
C TYR A 640 5.42 -41.43 -5.59
N LEU A 641 5.20 -40.90 -4.38
CA LEU A 641 6.10 -39.94 -3.73
C LEU A 641 7.54 -40.48 -3.56
N GLY A 642 7.69 -41.80 -3.40
CA GLY A 642 8.97 -42.49 -3.25
C GLY A 642 9.78 -42.67 -4.55
N GLU A 643 9.20 -42.42 -5.73
CA GLU A 643 9.94 -42.44 -7.01
C GLU A 643 10.76 -41.16 -7.20
N TYR A 644 10.31 -40.05 -6.61
CA TYR A 644 10.96 -38.75 -6.70
C TYR A 644 12.17 -38.63 -5.76
N ARG A 645 13.23 -37.96 -6.24
CA ARG A 645 14.46 -37.73 -5.46
C ARG A 645 14.49 -36.30 -4.95
N PHE A 646 14.50 -36.15 -3.63
CA PHE A 646 14.56 -34.84 -2.95
C PHE A 646 15.90 -34.64 -2.21
N PRO A 647 16.44 -33.41 -2.15
CA PRO A 647 17.53 -33.05 -1.26
C PRO A 647 17.23 -33.39 0.21
N PRO A 648 18.21 -33.84 1.02
CA PRO A 648 17.95 -34.40 2.34
C PRO A 648 17.26 -33.43 3.32
N LYS A 649 17.51 -32.12 3.20
CA LYS A 649 16.83 -31.07 3.98
C LYS A 649 15.31 -31.04 3.73
N TYR A 650 14.92 -31.12 2.46
CA TYR A 650 13.51 -31.10 2.07
C TYR A 650 12.86 -32.46 2.34
N ALA A 651 13.58 -33.56 2.10
CA ALA A 651 13.12 -34.91 2.45
C ALA A 651 12.75 -35.03 3.94
N SER A 652 13.56 -34.49 4.87
CA SER A 652 13.25 -34.56 6.31
C SER A 652 12.01 -33.76 6.73
N LYS A 653 11.68 -32.66 6.04
CA LYS A 653 10.45 -31.88 6.29
C LYS A 653 9.25 -32.47 5.53
N LEU A 654 9.46 -33.02 4.34
CA LEU A 654 8.44 -33.75 3.59
C LEU A 654 7.97 -35.00 4.37
N GLN A 655 8.87 -35.67 5.09
CA GLN A 655 8.54 -36.80 5.94
C GLN A 655 7.55 -36.44 7.07
N SER A 656 7.63 -35.25 7.69
CA SER A 656 6.64 -34.86 8.72
C SER A 656 5.26 -34.56 8.12
N PHE A 657 5.17 -34.12 6.86
CA PHE A 657 3.90 -34.07 6.11
C PHE A 657 3.37 -35.46 5.75
N VAL A 658 4.22 -36.40 5.31
CA VAL A 658 3.82 -37.80 5.03
C VAL A 658 3.31 -38.49 6.30
N GLU A 659 3.89 -38.17 7.46
CA GLU A 659 3.50 -38.70 8.78
C GLU A 659 2.35 -37.92 9.46
N LEU A 660 1.75 -36.92 8.80
CA LEU A 660 0.66 -36.07 9.30
C LEU A 660 0.97 -35.37 10.65
N LYS A 661 2.19 -34.86 10.82
CA LYS A 661 2.71 -34.27 12.08
C LYS A 661 2.71 -32.73 12.13
N GLU A 662 2.33 -32.06 11.04
CA GLU A 662 2.42 -30.60 10.84
C GLU A 662 1.04 -29.93 10.78
#